data_AF-A0AAW1YZM7-F1
#
_entry.id   AF-A0AAW1YZM7-F1
#
_cell.length_a   1.000
_cell.length_b   1.000
_cell.length_c   1.000
_cell.angle_alpha   90.00
_cell.angle_beta   90.00
_cell.angle_gamma   90.00
#
_symmetry.space_group_name_H-M   'P 1'
#
loop_
_entity.id
_entity.type
_entity.pdbx_description
1 polymer ?
#
loop_
_entity_poly.entity_id
_entity_poly.type
_entity_poly.pdbx_seq_one_letter_code
_entity_poly.pdbx_strand_id
1 'polypeptide(L)'
;MMNRAFAILSLHFEDFESHDWVSWFTVKLVPLLPSLTAEMLQRVTSYTDCDAYHVIVGALSSVFEQMTSLRQQELTPVLLGYLKQRRASGSTCSTNSSNLSTCLWACFGKFSIYVDYEDLRGLIEGFGSFEALDLLSASQVAQLAAQSGALNNADLIRLVFDRLDGDNALQDVGEFLTALLRTSQALDINPVVRDIMMNRAFAILSLHFEDFESHDWVSWFTVKLLPLLPSLTAEMLQRVTSYTDCDAYHVIVGALSSVFEQMTSLRQQELTPVLLGYLKQRRASGRSSGAGPLFVLCAVKDGSTCSFNRGSSLSTCLWACFGKFSIYVDYEDLRGLIEGFGSFEALDLLSASQVAQLAAQSGALNNADLIRLVFDRLDGDNALQDVGEFLTALLRTSQALDINPVVRDIMMNRAFAILSLHFEDFEIHDWVSWFTVKLVPLLPSLTAEMLQRVTSYTDCDAYHVIVGALSSVFEQMTSLRQQELTPVLLGYLKQRRASGSTCSTNSSNLSTCLWACFGKFSIYVDYEDLRGLIEGFGSFEALDLLSASQVAQLAAQSGALNNADLIRLVFDRLDGDNALQDVGEFLTALLRTSQALDINPVVRDIMMNRAFAILSLHFEDFESHDWVSWFTVKLLPLLPSLTAEMLQRVTSYTDCDAYHVIVGALSSVFEQMTSLRQQELTPVLLGYLKQRRASGRSSGAGPLFVLCAVKDGSTCSTNSSNLSTCLWACFGKFSIYVDYEDLRGLIEGFGSFEALDLLSASQVAQLAAQSGALNNADLIRLVFDRLDGDNALQDVGEFLTALLRTSQALDINPVVRDIMMNRAFAILSLHFEDFESHDWVSWFTVKLVPLLPSLTAEMLQRVTSYTDCDAYHVIVGALSSVFEQMTSLRQQELTPVLLGYLKQRRASGSTCSTNSSNLSTCLWACFGKFSIYVDYEDLRGLIEGFGSFEALDLLSASQVAQLAAQSGALNNADLIRLVFDRLDGDNALQDVGEFLTALLRTSQVCSRN
;
A
#
# COMPACT_ATOMS: atom_id res chain seq x y z
N MET A 1 87.53 -11.39 69.71
CA MET A 1 88.16 -10.15 70.25
C MET A 1 87.12 -9.26 70.91
N MET A 2 86.00 -8.95 70.24
CA MET A 2 84.89 -8.17 70.79
C MET A 2 84.39 -8.66 72.17
N ASN A 3 84.08 -9.95 72.34
CA ASN A 3 83.60 -10.48 73.62
C ASN A 3 84.54 -10.23 74.81
N ARG A 4 85.86 -10.29 74.60
CA ARG A 4 86.85 -10.02 75.65
C ARG A 4 87.01 -8.54 75.92
N ALA A 5 87.07 -7.71 74.87
CA ALA A 5 87.14 -6.25 75.01
C ALA A 5 85.90 -5.72 75.73
N PHE A 6 84.72 -6.20 75.32
CA PHE A 6 83.44 -5.83 75.89
C PHE A 6 83.30 -6.28 77.36
N ALA A 7 83.75 -7.49 77.73
CA ALA A 7 83.70 -7.94 79.12
C ALA A 7 84.53 -7.05 80.06
N ILE A 8 85.69 -6.56 79.61
CA ILE A 8 86.54 -5.63 80.38
C ILE A 8 85.88 -4.25 80.47
N LEU A 9 85.42 -3.72 79.34
CA LEU A 9 84.75 -2.41 79.27
C LEU A 9 83.46 -2.37 80.08
N SER A 10 82.69 -3.47 80.11
CA SER A 10 81.38 -3.52 80.78
C SER A 10 81.43 -3.35 82.29
N LEU A 11 82.59 -3.58 82.92
CA LEU A 11 82.79 -3.36 84.36
C LEU A 11 82.95 -1.87 84.71
N HIS A 12 83.18 -1.01 83.72
CA HIS A 12 83.48 0.41 83.91
C HIS A 12 82.40 1.33 83.34
N PHE A 13 81.30 0.81 82.78
CA PHE A 13 80.24 1.64 82.20
C PHE A 13 79.52 2.54 83.22
N GLU A 14 79.50 2.19 84.51
CA GLU A 14 78.97 3.06 85.58
C GLU A 14 79.84 4.30 85.82
N ASP A 15 81.15 4.23 85.51
CA ASP A 15 82.13 5.30 85.73
C ASP A 15 82.30 6.21 84.50
N PHE A 16 81.62 5.92 83.39
CA PHE A 16 81.80 6.66 82.13
C PHE A 16 81.15 8.05 82.17
N GLU A 17 81.93 9.07 81.81
CA GLU A 17 81.39 10.40 81.52
C GLU A 17 81.01 10.53 80.02
N SER A 18 80.33 11.62 79.66
CA SER A 18 79.86 11.85 78.28
C SER A 18 80.97 11.79 77.22
N HIS A 19 82.19 12.24 77.54
CA HIS A 19 83.33 12.20 76.64
C HIS A 19 83.90 10.77 76.44
N ASP A 20 83.74 9.89 77.43
CA ASP A 20 84.17 8.50 77.36
C ASP A 20 83.31 7.70 76.39
N TRP A 21 81.98 7.88 76.45
CA TRP A 21 81.04 7.26 75.50
C TRP A 21 81.38 7.62 74.06
N VAL A 22 81.64 8.91 73.79
CA VAL A 22 82.07 9.39 72.46
C VAL A 22 83.39 8.75 72.05
N SER A 23 84.44 8.84 72.87
CA SER A 23 85.77 8.31 72.54
C SER A 23 85.76 6.81 72.25
N TRP A 24 85.03 6.03 73.07
CA TRP A 24 85.00 4.59 72.94
C TRP A 24 84.16 4.12 71.75
N PHE A 25 82.94 4.63 71.58
CA PHE A 25 82.04 4.12 70.53
C PHE A 25 82.31 4.73 69.15
N THR A 26 82.76 5.98 69.05
CA THR A 26 82.98 6.63 67.75
C THR A 26 84.40 6.45 67.20
N VAL A 27 85.37 6.04 68.02
CA VAL A 27 86.77 5.87 67.60
C VAL A 27 87.33 4.49 67.94
N LYS A 28 87.35 4.10 69.22
CA LYS A 28 88.12 2.92 69.67
C LYS A 28 87.44 1.58 69.37
N LEU A 29 86.11 1.50 69.44
CA LEU A 29 85.36 0.26 69.25
C LEU A 29 84.88 0.04 67.82
N VAL A 30 84.92 1.06 66.95
CA VAL A 30 84.41 1.03 65.58
C VAL A 30 84.80 -0.25 64.80
N PRO A 31 86.08 -0.72 64.80
CA PRO A 31 86.45 -1.93 64.06
C PRO A 31 85.83 -3.23 64.59
N LEU A 32 85.32 -3.22 65.83
CA LEU A 32 84.74 -4.37 66.50
C LEU A 32 83.21 -4.30 66.62
N LEU A 33 82.61 -3.14 66.38
CA LEU A 33 81.15 -2.92 66.41
C LEU A 33 80.36 -3.84 65.47
N PRO A 34 80.84 -4.23 64.27
CA PRO A 34 80.11 -5.17 63.42
C PRO A 34 79.84 -6.54 64.06
N SER A 35 80.61 -6.90 65.09
CA SER A 35 80.47 -8.16 65.85
C SER A 35 79.73 -8.00 67.19
N LEU A 36 79.16 -6.82 67.47
CA LEU A 36 78.36 -6.60 68.68
C LEU A 36 77.09 -7.47 68.64
N THR A 37 76.80 -8.18 69.73
CA THR A 37 75.60 -9.03 69.84
C THR A 37 74.46 -8.30 70.55
N ALA A 38 73.22 -8.78 70.37
CA ALA A 38 72.04 -8.22 71.05
C ALA A 38 72.20 -8.19 72.58
N GLU A 39 72.74 -9.25 73.19
CA GLU A 39 73.00 -9.31 74.64
C GLU A 39 74.01 -8.26 75.11
N MET A 40 75.06 -8.02 74.31
CA MET A 40 76.04 -6.98 74.59
C MET A 40 75.42 -5.60 74.45
N LEU A 41 74.68 -5.34 73.38
CA LEU A 41 74.00 -4.06 73.20
C LEU A 41 73.02 -3.80 74.35
N GLN A 42 72.25 -4.81 74.77
CA GLN A 42 71.32 -4.72 75.90
C GLN A 42 72.04 -4.39 77.21
N ARG A 43 73.24 -4.96 77.43
CA ARG A 43 74.06 -4.65 78.60
C ARG A 43 74.66 -3.25 78.54
N VAL A 44 75.03 -2.74 77.36
CA VAL A 44 75.50 -1.35 77.25
C VAL A 44 74.35 -0.39 77.51
N THR A 45 73.20 -0.60 76.89
CA THR A 45 72.09 0.35 76.95
C THR A 45 71.45 0.45 78.34
N SER A 46 71.64 -0.55 79.23
CA SER A 46 71.18 -0.44 80.62
C SER A 46 71.91 0.61 81.45
N TYR A 47 73.11 1.05 81.05
CA TYR A 47 73.93 2.05 81.77
C TYR A 47 73.94 3.42 81.09
N THR A 48 73.26 3.58 79.95
CA THR A 48 73.34 4.79 79.14
C THR A 48 72.22 5.77 79.47
N ASP A 49 72.52 7.07 79.40
CA ASP A 49 71.50 8.10 79.24
C ASP A 49 71.12 8.29 77.77
N CYS A 50 70.26 9.27 77.45
CA CYS A 50 69.84 9.50 76.06
C CYS A 50 71.01 9.99 75.19
N ASP A 51 71.91 10.81 75.73
CA ASP A 51 73.07 11.33 74.98
C ASP A 51 74.07 10.23 74.65
N ALA A 52 74.39 9.36 75.63
CA ALA A 52 75.24 8.19 75.42
C ALA A 52 74.58 7.18 74.45
N TYR A 53 73.26 6.99 74.53
CA TYR A 53 72.52 6.15 73.60
C TYR A 53 72.62 6.65 72.15
N HIS A 54 72.43 7.95 71.91
CA HIS A 54 72.56 8.54 70.57
C HIS A 54 73.96 8.36 69.98
N VAL A 55 75.01 8.46 70.81
CA VAL A 55 76.40 8.18 70.40
C VAL A 55 76.56 6.72 69.96
N ILE A 56 75.97 5.78 70.71
CA ILE A 56 76.02 4.34 70.37
C ILE A 56 75.26 4.05 69.08
N VAL A 57 74.04 4.59 68.92
CA VAL A 57 73.23 4.42 67.70
C VAL A 57 73.95 5.02 66.48
N GLY A 58 74.55 6.21 66.62
CA GLY A 58 75.35 6.83 65.57
C GLY A 58 76.58 6.00 65.18
N ALA A 59 77.26 5.42 66.16
CA ALA A 59 78.39 4.53 65.92
C ALA A 59 77.99 3.18 65.28
N LEU A 60 76.87 2.59 65.70
CA LEU A 60 76.34 1.38 65.07
C LEU A 60 75.86 1.65 63.64
N SER A 61 75.33 2.84 63.38
CA SER A 61 74.88 3.24 62.05
C SER A 61 76.03 3.49 61.08
N SER A 62 77.19 3.97 61.57
CA SER A 62 78.37 4.17 60.71
C SER A 62 79.00 2.85 60.24
N VAL A 63 78.85 1.77 61.02
CA VAL A 63 79.32 0.42 60.67
C VAL A 63 78.21 -0.51 60.16
N PHE A 64 77.02 0.03 59.89
CA PHE A 64 75.84 -0.76 59.51
C PHE A 64 76.08 -1.66 58.29
N GLU A 65 76.71 -1.14 57.24
CA GLU A 65 77.02 -1.89 56.00
C GLU A 65 78.03 -3.03 56.21
N GLN A 66 78.76 -3.02 57.33
CA GLN A 66 79.73 -4.06 57.68
C GLN A 66 79.10 -5.18 58.52
N MET A 67 77.85 -5.02 58.96
CA MET A 67 77.09 -6.04 59.69
C MET A 67 76.36 -6.97 58.74
N THR A 68 76.18 -8.23 59.14
CA THR A 68 75.27 -9.15 58.42
C THR A 68 73.82 -8.73 58.66
N SER A 69 72.93 -8.96 57.68
CA SER A 69 71.49 -8.65 57.81
C SER A 69 70.87 -9.31 59.05
N LEU A 70 71.23 -10.56 59.35
CA LEU A 70 70.82 -11.25 60.59
C LEU A 70 71.23 -10.45 61.83
N ARG A 71 72.45 -9.93 61.86
CA ARG A 71 72.92 -9.15 63.01
C ARG A 71 72.19 -7.82 63.12
N GLN A 72 71.93 -7.15 62.00
CA GLN A 72 71.16 -5.92 62.01
C GLN A 72 69.77 -6.13 62.60
N GLN A 73 69.06 -7.19 62.16
CA GLN A 73 67.75 -7.56 62.67
C GLN A 73 67.76 -7.97 64.16
N GLU A 74 68.82 -8.60 64.66
CA GLU A 74 68.94 -8.94 66.08
C GLU A 74 69.18 -7.73 66.99
N LEU A 75 69.87 -6.69 66.50
CA LEU A 75 70.15 -5.48 67.28
C LEU A 75 68.94 -4.52 67.35
N THR A 76 68.11 -4.48 66.31
CA THR A 76 66.96 -3.56 66.22
C THR A 76 65.96 -3.69 67.40
N PRO A 77 65.52 -4.90 67.81
CA PRO A 77 64.61 -5.07 68.95
C PRO A 77 65.18 -4.55 70.27
N VAL A 78 66.51 -4.60 70.44
CA VAL A 78 67.19 -4.10 71.65
C VAL A 78 67.14 -2.57 71.71
N LEU A 79 67.39 -1.90 70.57
CA LEU A 79 67.25 -0.44 70.43
C LEU A 79 65.80 0.00 70.66
N LEU A 80 64.85 -0.72 70.03
CA LEU A 80 63.42 -0.49 70.18
C LEU A 80 62.94 -0.67 71.62
N GLY A 81 63.37 -1.75 72.28
CA GLY A 81 63.04 -2.06 73.66
C GLY A 81 63.55 -1.01 74.63
N TYR A 82 64.79 -0.53 74.45
CA TYR A 82 65.35 0.56 75.24
C TYR A 82 64.49 1.83 75.11
N LEU A 83 64.14 2.25 73.89
CA LEU A 83 63.32 3.46 73.69
C LEU A 83 61.91 3.32 74.25
N LYS A 84 61.24 2.16 74.08
CA LYS A 84 59.94 1.87 74.71
C LYS A 84 60.01 1.97 76.24
N GLN A 85 61.07 1.43 76.84
CA GLN A 85 61.30 1.50 78.29
C GLN A 85 61.53 2.94 78.77
N ARG A 86 62.34 3.73 78.05
CA ARG A 86 62.62 5.14 78.42
C ARG A 86 61.37 6.01 78.30
N ARG A 87 60.57 5.82 77.25
CA ARG A 87 59.28 6.50 77.08
C ARG A 87 58.31 6.18 78.22
N ALA A 88 58.23 4.92 78.66
CA ALA A 88 57.42 4.52 79.82
C ALA A 88 57.91 5.17 81.14
N SER A 89 59.19 5.50 81.25
CA SER A 89 59.77 6.25 82.38
C SER A 89 59.65 7.78 82.27
N GLY A 90 59.00 8.31 81.22
CA GLY A 90 58.74 9.74 81.04
C GLY A 90 59.83 10.52 80.28
N SER A 91 60.86 9.86 79.76
CA SER A 91 61.90 10.47 78.91
C SER A 91 61.74 10.01 77.47
N THR A 92 61.64 10.94 76.51
CA THR A 92 61.42 10.58 75.09
C THR A 92 62.72 10.25 74.35
N CYS A 93 63.91 10.44 74.96
CA CYS A 93 65.22 10.38 74.29
C CYS A 93 65.19 10.96 72.85
N SER A 94 64.42 12.03 72.65
CA SER A 94 64.32 12.76 71.40
C SER A 94 65.19 14.00 71.52
N THR A 95 66.05 14.26 70.54
CA THR A 95 66.75 15.54 70.45
C THR A 95 65.71 16.67 70.40
N ASN A 96 65.95 17.81 71.08
CA ASN A 96 65.08 19.01 71.02
C ASN A 96 65.04 19.67 69.62
N SER A 97 65.33 18.92 68.56
CA SER A 97 65.40 19.35 67.17
C SER A 97 64.00 19.41 66.57
N SER A 98 63.68 20.51 65.91
CA SER A 98 62.44 20.72 65.16
C SER A 98 62.31 19.88 63.87
N ASN A 99 63.23 18.95 63.60
CA ASN A 99 63.26 18.15 62.37
C ASN A 99 63.11 16.65 62.68
N LEU A 100 62.12 16.01 62.06
CA LEU A 100 61.78 14.60 62.27
C LEU A 100 62.90 13.64 61.82
N SER A 101 63.62 13.94 60.73
CA SER A 101 64.69 13.07 60.23
C SER A 101 65.87 13.00 61.19
N THR A 102 66.24 14.12 61.81
CA THR A 102 67.27 14.18 62.85
C THR A 102 66.86 13.37 64.08
N CYS A 103 65.59 13.44 64.48
CA CYS A 103 65.05 12.68 65.61
C CYS A 103 65.07 11.16 65.33
N LEU A 104 64.60 10.74 64.15
CA LEU A 104 64.59 9.33 63.75
C LEU A 104 66.01 8.77 63.62
N TRP A 105 66.93 9.54 63.03
CA TRP A 105 68.34 9.18 62.93
C TRP A 105 68.99 9.04 64.32
N ALA A 106 68.69 9.93 65.26
CA ALA A 106 69.21 9.84 66.62
C ALA A 106 68.63 8.62 67.36
N CYS A 107 67.36 8.29 67.14
CA CYS A 107 66.68 7.18 67.83
C CYS A 107 67.11 5.80 67.33
N PHE A 108 67.18 5.62 66.01
CA PHE A 108 67.42 4.31 65.40
C PHE A 108 68.54 4.30 64.35
N GLY A 109 68.94 5.47 63.84
CA GLY A 109 69.92 5.58 62.76
C GLY A 109 69.54 4.71 61.56
N LYS A 110 70.48 3.95 60.99
CA LYS A 110 70.18 3.06 59.85
C LYS A 110 69.30 1.85 60.20
N PHE A 111 69.07 1.55 61.48
CA PHE A 111 68.25 0.41 61.92
C PHE A 111 66.74 0.69 61.83
N SER A 112 66.33 1.93 61.55
CA SER A 112 64.92 2.33 61.40
C SER A 112 64.17 1.48 60.38
N ILE A 113 64.84 0.99 59.33
CA ILE A 113 64.26 0.19 58.25
C ILE A 113 63.67 -1.16 58.73
N TYR A 114 64.12 -1.67 59.88
CA TYR A 114 63.69 -2.95 60.46
C TYR A 114 62.65 -2.81 61.57
N VAL A 115 62.21 -1.59 61.90
CA VAL A 115 61.20 -1.34 62.93
C VAL A 115 59.80 -1.34 62.29
N ASP A 116 58.78 -1.90 62.95
CA ASP A 116 57.42 -1.78 62.42
C ASP A 116 56.97 -0.31 62.38
N TYR A 117 56.27 0.09 61.30
CA TYR A 117 55.86 1.49 61.10
C TYR A 117 54.97 2.00 62.24
N GLU A 118 54.05 1.17 62.76
CA GLU A 118 53.20 1.53 63.90
C GLU A 118 54.00 1.70 65.20
N ASP A 119 55.10 0.97 65.36
CA ASP A 119 56.00 1.15 66.49
C ASP A 119 56.77 2.48 66.40
N LEU A 120 57.21 2.88 65.19
CA LEU A 120 57.81 4.20 64.95
C LEU A 120 56.81 5.33 65.21
N ARG A 121 55.57 5.17 64.71
CA ARG A 121 54.47 6.11 64.93
C ARG A 121 54.09 6.23 66.41
N GLY A 122 54.11 5.13 67.14
CA GLY A 122 53.84 5.10 68.58
C GLY A 122 54.97 5.70 69.42
N LEU A 123 56.21 5.70 68.93
CA LEU A 123 57.41 6.14 69.66
C LEU A 123 57.85 7.57 69.39
N ILE A 124 57.53 8.15 68.23
CA ILE A 124 57.95 9.50 67.85
C ILE A 124 56.70 10.36 67.65
N GLU A 125 56.55 11.41 68.45
CA GLU A 125 55.43 12.35 68.31
C GLU A 125 55.55 13.15 67.00
N GLY A 126 54.45 13.24 66.23
CA GLY A 126 54.46 13.88 64.91
C GLY A 126 55.01 13.01 63.76
N PHE A 127 55.32 11.74 64.02
CA PHE A 127 55.73 10.79 62.99
C PHE A 127 54.57 10.51 62.02
N GLY A 128 54.83 10.67 60.73
CA GLY A 128 53.81 10.70 59.67
C GLY A 128 54.01 11.80 58.62
N SER A 129 55.10 12.59 58.70
CA SER A 129 55.52 13.51 57.65
C SER A 129 56.54 12.86 56.68
N PHE A 130 56.69 13.45 55.50
CA PHE A 130 57.61 13.00 54.45
C PHE A 130 59.08 13.46 54.67
N GLU A 131 59.37 14.13 55.79
CA GLU A 131 60.70 14.68 56.08
C GLU A 131 61.76 13.60 56.35
N ALA A 132 61.36 12.38 56.71
CA ALA A 132 62.25 11.27 57.07
C ALA A 132 62.22 10.10 56.07
N LEU A 133 61.74 10.32 54.84
CA LEU A 133 61.60 9.28 53.80
C LEU A 133 62.89 8.48 53.55
N ASP A 134 64.04 9.15 53.54
CA ASP A 134 65.35 8.54 53.26
C ASP A 134 65.78 7.49 54.30
N LEU A 135 65.15 7.50 55.47
CA LEU A 135 65.44 6.59 56.58
C LEU A 135 64.44 5.43 56.70
N LEU A 136 63.44 5.37 55.81
CA LEU A 136 62.41 4.33 55.82
C LEU A 136 62.70 3.25 54.77
N SER A 137 62.23 2.03 55.05
CA SER A 137 62.17 0.92 54.08
C SER A 137 61.00 1.11 53.13
N ALA A 138 61.06 0.49 51.95
CA ALA A 138 59.98 0.57 50.95
C ALA A 138 58.61 0.15 51.50
N SER A 139 58.58 -0.86 52.39
CA SER A 139 57.35 -1.29 53.08
C SER A 139 56.79 -0.25 54.04
N GLN A 140 57.65 0.46 54.78
CA GLN A 140 57.25 1.56 55.66
C GLN A 140 56.79 2.78 54.86
N VAL A 141 57.45 3.08 53.73
CA VAL A 141 57.05 4.14 52.80
C VAL A 141 55.66 3.86 52.21
N ALA A 142 55.33 2.59 51.93
CA ALA A 142 53.98 2.20 51.49
C ALA A 142 52.91 2.46 52.57
N GLN A 143 53.20 2.13 53.82
CA GLN A 143 52.29 2.38 54.95
C GLN A 143 52.13 3.88 55.20
N LEU A 144 53.23 4.65 55.13
CA LEU A 144 53.20 6.10 55.18
C LEU A 144 52.31 6.66 54.05
N ALA A 145 52.51 6.22 52.81
CA ALA A 145 51.75 6.69 51.66
C ALA A 145 50.24 6.42 51.81
N ALA A 146 49.86 5.24 52.32
CA ALA A 146 48.47 4.87 52.56
C ALA A 146 47.79 5.71 53.66
N GLN A 147 48.53 6.11 54.70
CA GLN A 147 47.98 6.80 55.88
C GLN A 147 48.10 8.33 55.85
N SER A 148 48.95 8.90 54.98
CA SER A 148 49.28 10.33 54.95
C SER A 148 48.55 11.14 53.85
N GLY A 149 47.65 10.51 53.10
CA GLY A 149 46.96 11.14 51.97
C GLY A 149 47.82 11.29 50.71
N ALA A 150 49.01 10.66 50.66
CA ALA A 150 49.90 10.67 49.49
C ALA A 150 49.22 10.16 48.22
N LEU A 151 48.33 9.16 48.37
CA LEU A 151 47.55 8.59 47.27
C LEU A 151 46.58 9.59 46.62
N ASN A 152 46.40 10.77 47.22
CA ASN A 152 45.60 11.89 46.71
C ASN A 152 46.40 13.16 46.41
N ASN A 153 47.74 13.15 46.59
CA ASN A 153 48.59 14.32 46.38
C ASN A 153 49.78 14.00 45.46
N ALA A 154 49.77 14.62 44.28
CA ALA A 154 50.77 14.42 43.23
C ALA A 154 52.21 14.82 43.64
N ASP A 155 52.38 15.78 44.54
CA ASP A 155 53.71 16.23 44.96
C ASP A 155 54.28 15.29 46.02
N LEU A 156 53.44 14.81 46.95
CA LEU A 156 53.86 13.85 47.96
C LEU A 156 54.21 12.49 47.35
N ILE A 157 53.45 12.02 46.37
CA ILE A 157 53.77 10.76 45.69
C ILE A 157 55.03 10.86 44.83
N ARG A 158 55.37 12.05 44.31
CA ARG A 158 56.65 12.27 43.61
C ARG A 158 57.81 12.08 44.58
N LEU A 159 57.74 12.66 45.78
CA LEU A 159 58.75 12.46 46.82
C LEU A 159 58.90 10.98 47.21
N VAL A 160 57.79 10.24 47.29
CA VAL A 160 57.81 8.78 47.53
C VAL A 160 58.58 8.06 46.42
N PHE A 161 58.26 8.33 45.15
CA PHE A 161 58.93 7.66 44.04
C PHE A 161 60.37 8.11 43.85
N ASP A 162 60.71 9.37 44.14
CA ASP A 162 62.10 9.84 44.14
C ASP A 162 62.94 9.10 45.21
N ARG A 163 62.32 8.70 46.34
CA ARG A 163 62.96 7.83 47.34
C ARG A 163 63.10 6.38 46.87
N LEU A 164 62.11 5.85 46.15
CA LEU A 164 62.14 4.47 45.66
C LEU A 164 63.07 4.30 44.45
N ASP A 165 63.38 5.37 43.72
CA ASP A 165 64.27 5.39 42.55
C ASP A 165 65.76 5.47 42.95
N GLY A 166 66.20 4.51 43.77
CA GLY A 166 67.59 4.34 44.22
C GLY A 166 68.28 3.12 43.60
N ASP A 167 69.41 2.70 44.19
CA ASP A 167 70.23 1.60 43.64
C ASP A 167 69.48 0.25 43.50
N ASN A 168 68.43 0.01 44.30
CA ASN A 168 67.60 -1.20 44.29
C ASN A 168 66.16 -0.93 43.81
N ALA A 169 65.96 0.04 42.90
CA ALA A 169 64.65 0.56 42.53
C ALA A 169 63.59 -0.50 42.15
N LEU A 170 63.96 -1.55 41.40
CA LEU A 170 63.01 -2.61 41.02
C LEU A 170 62.47 -3.38 42.24
N GLN A 171 63.34 -3.67 43.21
CA GLN A 171 62.96 -4.35 44.45
C GLN A 171 62.17 -3.40 45.34
N ASP A 172 62.64 -2.16 45.54
CA ASP A 172 61.98 -1.16 46.38
C ASP A 172 60.57 -0.84 45.88
N VAL A 173 60.37 -0.63 44.58
CA VAL A 173 59.03 -0.44 43.99
C VAL A 173 58.17 -1.69 44.14
N GLY A 174 58.74 -2.88 43.94
CA GLY A 174 58.02 -4.14 44.09
C GLY A 174 57.54 -4.40 45.51
N GLU A 175 58.40 -4.14 46.50
CA GLU A 175 58.08 -4.23 47.93
C GLU A 175 57.06 -3.16 48.34
N PHE A 176 57.22 -1.92 47.87
CA PHE A 176 56.29 -0.83 48.11
C PHE A 176 54.87 -1.19 47.63
N LEU A 177 54.71 -1.61 46.37
CA LEU A 177 53.39 -1.96 45.82
C LEU A 177 52.77 -3.18 46.53
N THR A 178 53.58 -4.17 46.86
CA THR A 178 53.11 -5.35 47.61
C THR A 178 52.64 -4.96 49.02
N ALA A 179 53.39 -4.10 49.72
CA ALA A 179 53.02 -3.61 51.04
C ALA A 179 51.78 -2.70 50.99
N LEU A 180 51.66 -1.87 49.95
CA LEU A 180 50.50 -1.00 49.72
C LEU A 180 49.21 -1.83 49.61
N LEU A 181 49.24 -2.92 48.84
CA LEU A 181 48.13 -3.87 48.68
C LEU A 181 47.76 -4.61 49.97
N ARG A 182 48.72 -4.84 50.87
CA ARG A 182 48.46 -5.47 52.19
C ARG A 182 47.82 -4.49 53.18
N THR A 183 48.04 -3.19 53.00
CA THR A 183 47.67 -2.16 53.98
C THR A 183 46.20 -1.73 53.84
N SER A 184 45.58 -1.87 52.66
CA SER A 184 44.16 -1.51 52.45
C SER A 184 43.44 -2.48 51.52
N GLN A 185 42.23 -2.91 51.91
CA GLN A 185 41.33 -3.73 51.08
C GLN A 185 40.64 -2.95 49.96
N ALA A 186 40.57 -1.61 50.06
CA ALA A 186 40.03 -0.73 49.02
C ALA A 186 40.97 0.49 48.86
N LEU A 187 41.90 0.38 47.92
CA LEU A 187 42.82 1.47 47.56
C LEU A 187 42.10 2.44 46.63
N ASP A 188 41.62 3.56 47.17
CA ASP A 188 41.16 4.69 46.36
C ASP A 188 42.35 5.61 46.06
N ILE A 189 42.91 5.47 44.85
CA ILE A 189 44.04 6.27 44.37
C ILE A 189 43.50 7.31 43.41
N ASN A 190 43.77 8.60 43.68
CA ASN A 190 43.43 9.68 42.77
C ASN A 190 43.97 9.37 41.36
N PRO A 191 43.17 9.52 40.27
CA PRO A 191 43.59 9.16 38.92
C PRO A 191 44.93 9.79 38.49
N VAL A 192 45.18 11.07 38.84
CA VAL A 192 46.44 11.76 38.51
C VAL A 192 47.62 11.14 39.27
N VAL A 193 47.41 10.77 40.54
CA VAL A 193 48.42 10.09 41.34
C VAL A 193 48.69 8.69 40.79
N ARG A 194 47.65 7.95 40.42
CA ARG A 194 47.75 6.63 39.79
C ARG A 194 48.56 6.68 38.50
N ASP A 195 48.34 7.70 37.67
CA ASP A 195 49.12 7.93 36.45
C ASP A 195 50.61 8.20 36.77
N ILE A 196 50.91 9.02 37.79
CA ILE A 196 52.29 9.29 38.22
C ILE A 196 52.96 8.01 38.72
N MET A 197 52.28 7.25 39.58
CA MET A 197 52.79 5.99 40.13
C MET A 197 53.05 4.98 39.01
N MET A 198 52.11 4.85 38.07
CA MET A 198 52.25 3.95 36.93
C MET A 198 53.41 4.37 36.02
N ASN A 199 53.51 5.66 35.67
CA ASN A 199 54.62 6.19 34.85
C ASN A 199 56.00 5.92 35.48
N ARG A 200 56.15 6.20 36.78
CA ARG A 200 57.43 6.02 37.48
C ARG A 200 57.76 4.54 37.67
N ALA A 201 56.80 3.73 38.12
CA ALA A 201 56.99 2.28 38.26
C ALA A 201 57.33 1.65 36.91
N PHE A 202 56.59 1.98 35.85
CA PHE A 202 56.81 1.44 34.52
C PHE A 202 58.19 1.83 33.95
N ALA A 203 58.65 3.06 34.18
CA ALA A 203 59.98 3.48 33.76
C ALA A 203 61.08 2.57 34.35
N ILE A 204 61.00 2.28 35.64
CA ILE A 204 61.92 1.39 36.36
C ILE A 204 61.80 -0.05 35.83
N LEU A 205 60.58 -0.59 35.77
CA LEU A 205 60.33 -1.95 35.30
C LEU A 205 60.82 -2.17 33.86
N SER A 206 60.64 -1.18 32.99
CA SER A 206 60.92 -1.32 31.56
C SER A 206 62.39 -1.55 31.22
N LEU A 207 63.31 -1.22 32.14
CA LEU A 207 64.74 -1.46 32.00
C LEU A 207 65.12 -2.93 32.22
N HIS A 208 64.24 -3.73 32.85
CA HIS A 208 64.51 -5.10 33.27
C HIS A 208 63.71 -6.15 32.50
N PHE A 209 62.87 -5.76 31.53
CA PHE A 209 62.01 -6.70 30.80
C PHE A 209 62.78 -7.78 30.02
N GLU A 210 64.03 -7.52 29.60
CA GLU A 210 64.88 -8.54 28.94
C GLU A 210 65.28 -9.68 29.90
N ASP A 211 65.35 -9.41 31.20
CA ASP A 211 65.78 -10.35 32.22
C ASP A 211 64.60 -11.09 32.90
N PHE A 212 63.35 -10.77 32.55
CA PHE A 212 62.16 -11.33 33.19
C PHE A 212 61.92 -12.79 32.80
N GLU A 213 61.68 -13.64 33.80
CA GLU A 213 61.19 -15.00 33.61
C GLU A 213 59.65 -15.06 33.68
N SER A 214 59.05 -16.21 33.34
CA SER A 214 57.59 -16.39 33.34
C SER A 214 56.93 -16.06 34.69
N HIS A 215 57.61 -16.33 35.81
CA HIS A 215 57.08 -16.05 37.15
C HIS A 215 57.09 -14.55 37.48
N ASP A 216 58.01 -13.78 36.91
CA ASP A 216 58.09 -12.33 37.08
C ASP A 216 56.90 -11.64 36.41
N TRP A 217 56.58 -12.03 35.17
CA TRP A 217 55.41 -11.52 34.44
C TRP A 217 54.11 -11.74 35.22
N VAL A 218 53.91 -12.94 35.77
CA VAL A 218 52.76 -13.25 36.62
C VAL A 218 52.77 -12.40 37.87
N SER A 219 53.88 -12.35 38.62
CA SER A 219 53.95 -11.59 39.87
C SER A 219 53.71 -10.09 39.66
N TRP A 220 54.24 -9.50 38.59
CA TRP A 220 54.14 -8.08 38.35
C TRP A 220 52.76 -7.69 37.83
N PHE A 221 52.22 -8.37 36.81
CA PHE A 221 50.95 -7.95 36.18
C PHE A 221 49.70 -8.43 36.93
N THR A 222 49.75 -9.58 37.61
CA THR A 222 48.56 -10.10 38.32
C THR A 222 48.48 -9.67 39.78
N VAL A 223 49.59 -9.22 40.37
CA VAL A 223 49.65 -8.81 41.78
C VAL A 223 50.14 -7.37 41.93
N LYS A 224 51.41 -7.07 41.64
CA LYS A 224 52.04 -5.79 42.02
C LYS A 224 51.47 -4.57 41.29
N LEU A 225 51.29 -4.65 39.97
CA LEU A 225 50.80 -3.55 39.13
C LEU A 225 49.28 -3.46 39.07
N LEU A 226 48.55 -4.48 39.54
CA LEU A 226 47.08 -4.55 39.43
C LEU A 226 46.35 -3.23 39.79
N PRO A 227 46.66 -2.51 40.90
CA PRO A 227 45.98 -1.25 41.24
C PRO A 227 46.36 -0.07 40.32
N LEU A 228 47.44 -0.19 39.55
CA LEU A 228 47.95 0.84 38.64
C LEU A 228 47.64 0.55 37.17
N LEU A 229 47.27 -0.69 36.81
CA LEU A 229 46.94 -1.09 35.44
C LEU A 229 45.87 -0.22 34.76
N PRO A 230 44.86 0.37 35.44
CA PRO A 230 43.93 1.30 34.80
C PRO A 230 44.60 2.52 34.13
N SER A 231 45.81 2.88 34.58
CA SER A 231 46.63 3.98 34.06
C SER A 231 47.67 3.55 33.00
N LEU A 232 47.73 2.26 32.64
CA LEU A 232 48.65 1.77 31.60
C LEU A 232 48.30 2.40 30.25
N THR A 233 49.27 3.06 29.60
CA THR A 233 49.07 3.68 28.27
C THR A 233 49.34 2.71 27.13
N ALA A 234 48.85 3.05 25.92
CA ALA A 234 49.13 2.28 24.71
C ALA A 234 50.64 2.16 24.40
N GLU A 235 51.41 3.23 24.61
CA GLU A 235 52.87 3.22 24.42
C GLU A 235 53.58 2.27 25.40
N MET A 236 53.12 2.25 26.66
CA MET A 236 53.63 1.32 27.65
C MET A 236 53.30 -0.12 27.27
N LEU A 237 52.05 -0.39 26.91
CA LEU A 237 51.65 -1.73 26.47
C LEU A 237 52.43 -2.18 25.22
N GLN A 238 52.69 -1.26 24.28
CA GLN A 238 53.50 -1.54 23.09
C GLN A 238 54.94 -1.89 23.47
N ARG A 239 55.52 -1.17 24.44
CA ARG A 239 56.85 -1.48 24.97
C ARG A 239 56.88 -2.81 25.71
N VAL A 240 55.88 -3.13 26.52
CA VAL A 240 55.82 -4.43 27.20
C VAL A 240 55.76 -5.56 26.17
N THR A 241 54.82 -5.44 25.23
CA THR A 241 54.50 -6.52 24.30
C THR A 241 55.68 -6.88 23.39
N SER A 242 56.61 -5.95 23.11
CA SER A 242 57.81 -6.25 22.32
C SER A 242 58.77 -7.24 23.00
N TYR A 243 58.74 -7.38 24.32
CA TYR A 243 59.59 -8.30 25.09
C TYR A 243 58.85 -9.59 25.51
N THR A 244 57.55 -9.68 25.27
CA THR A 244 56.73 -10.80 25.73
C THR A 244 56.63 -11.93 24.72
N ASP A 245 56.72 -13.16 25.21
CA ASP A 245 56.20 -14.34 24.53
C ASP A 245 54.68 -14.47 24.72
N CYS A 246 54.10 -15.56 24.20
CA CYS A 246 52.66 -15.75 24.22
C CYS A 246 52.10 -16.02 25.63
N ASP A 247 52.84 -16.71 26.49
CA ASP A 247 52.40 -17.01 27.85
C ASP A 247 52.37 -15.72 28.68
N ALA A 248 53.42 -14.91 28.59
CA ALA A 248 53.47 -13.58 29.21
C ALA A 248 52.40 -12.64 28.65
N TYR A 249 52.15 -12.67 27.34
CA TYR A 249 51.07 -11.89 26.72
C TYR A 249 49.69 -12.25 27.28
N HIS A 250 49.36 -13.54 27.40
CA HIS A 250 48.07 -13.98 27.95
C HIS A 250 47.89 -13.57 29.41
N VAL A 251 48.96 -13.58 30.20
CA VAL A 251 48.96 -13.05 31.58
C VAL A 251 48.62 -11.56 31.61
N ILE A 252 49.23 -10.77 30.72
CA ILE A 252 48.97 -9.32 30.63
C ILE A 252 47.53 -9.05 30.17
N VAL A 253 47.03 -9.73 29.13
CA VAL A 253 45.65 -9.57 28.65
C VAL A 253 44.64 -9.97 29.73
N GLY A 254 44.90 -11.07 30.45
CA GLY A 254 44.07 -11.49 31.58
C GLY A 254 44.03 -10.46 32.70
N ALA A 255 45.20 -9.91 33.07
CA ALA A 255 45.30 -8.85 34.08
C ALA A 255 44.57 -7.57 33.66
N LEU A 256 44.79 -7.09 32.43
CA LEU A 256 44.09 -5.92 31.90
C LEU A 256 42.57 -6.14 31.82
N SER A 257 42.13 -7.34 31.46
CA SER A 257 40.71 -7.68 31.43
C SER A 257 40.06 -7.71 32.81
N SER A 258 40.82 -8.06 33.85
CA SER A 258 40.31 -8.03 35.24
C SER A 258 40.06 -6.62 35.77
N VAL A 259 40.79 -5.62 35.26
CA VAL A 259 40.65 -4.20 35.62
C VAL A 259 39.91 -3.39 34.56
N PHE A 260 39.32 -4.05 33.56
CA PHE A 260 38.68 -3.39 32.41
C PHE A 260 37.65 -2.35 32.82
N GLU A 261 36.76 -2.67 33.77
CA GLU A 261 35.71 -1.75 34.26
C GLU A 261 36.26 -0.53 35.00
N GLN A 262 37.52 -0.57 35.45
CA GLN A 262 38.17 0.55 36.14
C GLN A 262 38.86 1.52 35.16
N MET A 263 38.97 1.15 33.89
CA MET A 263 39.55 1.98 32.83
C MET A 263 38.51 2.93 32.23
N THR A 264 38.96 4.07 31.74
CA THR A 264 38.12 4.93 30.90
C THR A 264 37.89 4.27 29.54
N SER A 265 36.74 4.54 28.90
CA SER A 265 36.43 4.02 27.55
C SER A 265 37.49 4.42 26.51
N LEU A 266 38.02 5.65 26.60
CA LEU A 266 39.13 6.11 25.77
C LEU A 266 40.36 5.21 25.93
N ARG A 267 40.72 4.86 27.18
CA ARG A 267 41.87 4.00 27.44
C ARG A 267 41.66 2.60 26.90
N GLN A 268 40.46 2.03 27.06
CA GLN A 268 40.15 0.71 26.52
C GLN A 268 40.28 0.66 24.99
N GLN A 269 39.83 1.72 24.31
CA GLN A 269 39.97 1.87 22.86
C GLN A 269 41.43 2.07 22.42
N GLU A 270 42.24 2.80 23.19
CA GLU A 270 43.67 3.00 22.87
C GLU A 270 44.52 1.73 23.02
N LEU A 271 44.21 0.88 24.00
CA LEU A 271 44.95 -0.37 24.24
C LEU A 271 44.63 -1.46 23.20
N THR A 272 43.41 -1.47 22.67
CA THR A 272 42.93 -2.52 21.75
C THR A 272 43.77 -2.66 20.46
N PRO A 273 44.10 -1.57 19.74
CA PRO A 273 44.96 -1.62 18.56
C PRO A 273 46.36 -2.18 18.84
N VAL A 274 46.90 -1.98 20.05
CA VAL A 274 48.21 -2.52 20.44
C VAL A 274 48.14 -4.03 20.60
N LEU A 275 47.10 -4.54 21.27
CA LEU A 275 46.85 -5.99 21.39
C LEU A 275 46.66 -6.63 20.01
N LEU A 276 45.86 -5.98 19.15
CA LEU A 276 45.61 -6.42 17.78
C LEU A 276 46.89 -6.43 16.93
N GLY A 277 47.68 -5.36 17.04
CA GLY A 277 48.96 -5.20 16.34
C GLY A 277 49.96 -6.28 16.71
N TYR A 278 50.09 -6.60 18.00
CA TYR A 278 50.93 -7.70 18.48
C TYR A 278 50.53 -9.04 17.83
N LEU A 279 49.24 -9.40 17.84
CA LEU A 279 48.74 -10.65 17.25
C LEU A 279 48.93 -10.69 15.73
N LYS A 280 48.67 -9.58 15.02
CA LYS A 280 48.93 -9.46 13.57
C LYS A 280 50.41 -9.62 13.24
N GLN A 281 51.30 -9.00 14.01
CA GLN A 281 52.75 -9.10 13.84
C GLN A 281 53.25 -10.53 14.07
N ARG A 282 52.80 -11.20 15.14
CA ARG A 282 53.14 -12.60 15.43
C ARG A 282 52.66 -13.56 14.35
N ARG A 283 51.46 -13.32 13.79
CA ARG A 283 50.96 -14.08 12.64
C ARG A 283 51.83 -13.89 11.39
N ALA A 284 52.28 -12.66 11.14
CA ALA A 284 53.14 -12.35 9.99
C ALA A 284 54.55 -12.96 10.14
N SER A 285 55.13 -12.97 11.34
CA SER A 285 56.44 -13.58 11.60
C SER A 285 56.41 -15.12 11.60
N GLY A 286 55.27 -15.75 11.90
CA GLY A 286 55.10 -17.21 11.73
C GLY A 286 55.19 -17.67 10.26
N ARG A 287 54.79 -16.83 9.29
CA ARG A 287 54.81 -17.14 7.84
C ARG A 287 56.23 -17.24 7.24
N SER A 288 57.27 -16.71 7.86
CA SER A 288 58.64 -16.74 7.32
C SER A 288 59.42 -18.02 7.64
N SER A 289 58.87 -18.92 8.45
CA SER A 289 59.52 -20.16 8.90
C SER A 289 59.37 -21.38 7.97
N GLY A 290 58.79 -21.21 6.77
CA GLY A 290 58.85 -22.22 5.69
C GLY A 290 57.84 -23.37 5.75
N ALA A 291 56.88 -23.37 6.68
CA ALA A 291 55.72 -24.25 6.63
C ALA A 291 54.54 -23.53 5.94
N GLY A 292 53.74 -24.27 5.15
CA GLY A 292 52.77 -23.78 4.16
C GLY A 292 51.60 -22.91 4.67
N PRO A 293 50.65 -22.54 3.79
CA PRO A 293 49.73 -21.40 3.95
C PRO A 293 48.56 -21.56 4.95
N LEU A 294 48.73 -22.27 6.07
CA LEU A 294 47.74 -22.42 7.14
C LEU A 294 48.42 -22.38 8.52
N PHE A 295 48.67 -21.17 9.03
CA PHE A 295 49.08 -20.95 10.43
C PHE A 295 47.94 -20.22 11.17
N VAL A 296 47.41 -20.89 12.20
CA VAL A 296 46.12 -20.63 12.85
C VAL A 296 46.35 -20.22 14.30
N LEU A 297 45.78 -19.09 14.77
CA LEU A 297 45.89 -18.67 16.17
C LEU A 297 45.14 -19.60 17.15
N CYS A 298 44.19 -20.43 16.69
CA CYS A 298 43.45 -21.38 17.54
C CYS A 298 43.56 -22.86 17.11
N ALA A 299 44.49 -23.22 16.21
CA ALA A 299 44.74 -24.62 15.87
C ALA A 299 46.20 -24.86 15.49
N VAL A 300 47.01 -25.29 16.47
CA VAL A 300 48.22 -26.13 16.37
C VAL A 300 49.20 -25.69 17.44
N LYS A 301 49.66 -26.66 18.23
CA LYS A 301 50.82 -26.57 19.11
C LYS A 301 52.06 -26.49 18.22
N ASP A 302 52.62 -25.29 18.06
CA ASP A 302 54.05 -25.11 17.79
C ASP A 302 54.45 -23.71 18.26
N GLY A 303 55.54 -23.63 19.02
CA GLY A 303 55.95 -22.51 19.89
C GLY A 303 56.32 -21.19 19.19
N SER A 304 55.76 -20.91 18.01
CA SER A 304 55.96 -19.68 17.25
C SER A 304 54.71 -18.81 17.10
N THR A 305 53.52 -19.32 17.45
CA THR A 305 52.25 -18.57 17.43
C THR A 305 51.50 -18.76 18.75
N CYS A 306 50.90 -17.69 19.29
CA CYS A 306 50.11 -17.71 20.54
C CYS A 306 48.87 -18.57 20.32
N SER A 307 49.03 -19.88 20.51
CA SER A 307 48.11 -20.92 20.08
C SER A 307 47.59 -21.69 21.26
N PHE A 308 46.27 -21.89 21.30
CA PHE A 308 45.60 -22.71 22.31
C PHE A 308 45.45 -24.17 21.83
N ASN A 309 45.33 -25.10 22.79
CA ASN A 309 45.21 -26.54 22.52
C ASN A 309 44.03 -26.87 21.58
N ARG A 310 44.25 -27.84 20.69
CA ARG A 310 43.24 -28.44 19.82
C ARG A 310 42.17 -29.13 20.69
N GLY A 311 41.03 -28.47 20.91
CA GLY A 311 39.94 -28.90 21.80
C GLY A 311 39.35 -27.80 22.70
N SER A 312 39.94 -26.61 22.71
CA SER A 312 39.44 -25.45 23.47
C SER A 312 38.33 -24.73 22.70
N SER A 313 37.27 -24.26 23.38
CA SER A 313 36.16 -23.54 22.74
C SER A 313 36.61 -22.23 22.09
N LEU A 314 35.84 -21.75 21.09
CA LEU A 314 36.11 -20.45 20.46
C LEU A 314 36.15 -19.30 21.49
N SER A 315 35.26 -19.36 22.49
CA SER A 315 35.21 -18.38 23.59
C SER A 315 36.50 -18.35 24.43
N THR A 316 37.10 -19.51 24.69
CA THR A 316 38.36 -19.60 25.43
C THR A 316 39.50 -18.96 24.62
N CYS A 317 39.53 -19.20 23.30
CA CYS A 317 40.56 -18.61 22.44
C CYS A 317 40.41 -17.09 22.32
N LEU A 318 39.18 -16.59 22.12
CA LEU A 318 38.91 -15.15 22.03
C LEU A 318 39.26 -14.44 23.35
N TRP A 319 38.90 -15.03 24.49
CA TRP A 319 39.27 -14.52 25.81
C TRP A 319 40.79 -14.47 26.02
N ALA A 320 41.53 -15.48 25.59
CA ALA A 320 42.99 -15.47 25.71
C ALA A 320 43.65 -14.39 24.82
N CYS A 321 43.11 -14.17 23.63
CA CYS A 321 43.65 -13.20 22.67
C CYS A 321 43.36 -11.75 23.05
N PHE A 322 42.13 -11.43 23.47
CA PHE A 322 41.71 -10.05 23.70
C PHE A 322 41.02 -9.84 25.05
N GLY A 323 40.59 -10.90 25.73
CA GLY A 323 39.79 -10.81 26.95
C GLY A 323 38.56 -9.93 26.75
N LYS A 324 38.32 -8.96 27.65
CA LYS A 324 37.19 -8.02 27.51
C LYS A 324 37.37 -6.98 26.39
N PHE A 325 38.57 -6.83 25.84
CA PHE A 325 38.85 -5.86 24.77
C PHE A 325 38.36 -6.34 23.39
N SER A 326 37.89 -7.59 23.26
CA SER A 326 37.34 -8.13 22.01
C SER A 326 36.23 -7.27 21.44
N ILE A 327 35.45 -6.58 22.28
CA ILE A 327 34.32 -5.74 21.89
C ILE A 327 34.72 -4.54 21.00
N TYR A 328 35.99 -4.10 21.08
CA TYR A 328 36.53 -2.96 20.34
C TYR A 328 37.30 -3.36 19.08
N VAL A 329 37.42 -4.66 18.80
CA VAL A 329 38.10 -5.17 17.60
C VAL A 329 37.11 -5.23 16.43
N ASP A 330 37.51 -4.81 15.23
CA ASP A 330 36.65 -4.99 14.06
C ASP A 330 36.38 -6.47 13.79
N TYR A 331 35.13 -6.81 13.48
CA TYR A 331 34.71 -8.21 13.27
C TYR A 331 35.52 -8.89 12.15
N GLU A 332 35.83 -8.18 11.06
CA GLU A 332 36.65 -8.72 9.97
C GLU A 332 38.11 -8.97 10.39
N ASP A 333 38.62 -8.21 11.37
CA ASP A 333 39.93 -8.48 11.96
C ASP A 333 39.90 -9.71 12.86
N LEU A 334 38.84 -9.91 13.65
CA LEU A 334 38.63 -11.14 14.42
C LEU A 334 38.51 -12.37 13.52
N ARG A 335 37.70 -12.26 12.46
CA ARG A 335 37.53 -13.30 11.43
C ARG A 335 38.83 -13.57 10.67
N GLY A 336 39.58 -12.52 10.37
CA GLY A 336 40.88 -12.63 9.73
C GLY A 336 41.86 -13.39 10.60
N LEU A 337 41.91 -13.11 11.91
CA LEU A 337 42.87 -13.67 12.86
C LEU A 337 42.52 -15.09 13.33
N ILE A 338 41.24 -15.39 13.53
CA ILE A 338 40.76 -16.65 14.09
C ILE A 338 40.05 -17.46 13.00
N GLU A 339 40.65 -18.57 12.57
CA GLU A 339 40.03 -19.47 11.58
C GLU A 339 38.81 -20.16 12.20
N GLY A 340 37.70 -20.20 11.46
CA GLY A 340 36.42 -20.73 11.97
C GLY A 340 35.65 -19.77 12.89
N PHE A 341 36.11 -18.53 13.05
CA PHE A 341 35.35 -17.47 13.69
C PHE A 341 34.06 -17.22 12.89
N GLY A 342 32.92 -17.29 13.58
CA GLY A 342 31.60 -17.39 12.95
C GLY A 342 30.64 -18.35 13.65
N SER A 343 31.05 -18.99 14.75
CA SER A 343 30.16 -19.76 15.62
C SER A 343 29.55 -18.90 16.74
N PHE A 344 28.42 -19.36 17.28
CA PHE A 344 27.68 -18.69 18.37
C PHE A 344 28.24 -19.03 19.77
N GLU A 345 29.37 -19.73 19.87
CA GLU A 345 29.96 -20.14 21.16
C GLU A 345 30.57 -18.98 21.96
N ALA A 346 30.85 -17.85 21.31
CA ALA A 346 31.55 -16.70 21.90
C ALA A 346 30.70 -15.43 21.97
N LEU A 347 29.36 -15.53 21.88
CA LEU A 347 28.44 -14.39 21.88
C LEU A 347 28.65 -13.43 23.06
N ASP A 348 28.92 -13.97 24.26
CA ASP A 348 29.11 -13.20 25.48
C ASP A 348 30.33 -12.27 25.45
N LEU A 349 31.27 -12.53 24.54
CA LEU A 349 32.50 -11.75 24.37
C LEU A 349 32.42 -10.76 23.20
N LEU A 350 31.29 -10.70 22.49
CA LEU A 350 31.09 -9.80 21.36
C LEU A 350 30.25 -8.58 21.76
N SER A 351 30.50 -7.46 21.09
CA SER A 351 29.63 -6.28 21.14
C SER A 351 28.37 -6.50 20.31
N ALA A 352 27.31 -5.74 20.59
CA ALA A 352 26.06 -5.81 19.84
C ALA A 352 26.27 -5.61 18.32
N SER A 353 27.18 -4.72 17.93
CA SER A 353 27.54 -4.49 16.52
C SER A 353 28.24 -5.69 15.87
N GLN A 354 29.12 -6.38 16.60
CA GLN A 354 29.76 -7.62 16.13
C GLN A 354 28.76 -8.76 16.04
N VAL A 355 27.83 -8.87 16.99
CA VAL A 355 26.73 -9.85 16.96
C VAL A 355 25.82 -9.62 15.74
N ALA A 356 25.57 -8.38 15.35
CA ALA A 356 24.83 -8.07 14.13
C ALA A 356 25.54 -8.55 12.86
N GLN A 357 26.85 -8.34 12.76
CA GLN A 357 27.66 -8.83 11.63
C GLN A 357 27.71 -10.36 11.59
N LEU A 358 27.86 -10.99 12.77
CA LEU A 358 27.76 -12.44 12.91
C LEU A 358 26.40 -12.95 12.41
N ALA A 359 25.29 -12.34 12.87
CA ALA A 359 23.94 -12.75 12.49
C ALA A 359 23.71 -12.64 10.97
N ALA A 360 24.22 -11.59 10.33
CA ALA A 360 24.12 -11.37 8.89
C ALA A 360 24.90 -12.40 8.07
N GLN A 361 26.07 -12.85 8.55
CA GLN A 361 26.97 -13.74 7.79
C GLN A 361 26.79 -15.24 8.09
N SER A 362 26.18 -15.60 9.22
CA SER A 362 26.08 -16.98 9.72
C SER A 362 24.76 -17.70 9.40
N GLY A 363 23.84 -17.03 8.69
CA GLY A 363 22.51 -17.57 8.39
C GLY A 363 21.52 -17.53 9.56
N ALA A 364 21.83 -16.83 10.67
CA ALA A 364 20.91 -16.69 11.80
C ALA A 364 19.61 -15.96 11.45
N LEU A 365 19.63 -15.07 10.45
CA LEU A 365 18.42 -14.43 9.91
C LEU A 365 17.42 -15.43 9.28
N ASN A 366 17.85 -16.69 9.09
CA ASN A 366 17.04 -17.79 8.58
C ASN A 366 16.89 -18.95 9.59
N ASN A 367 17.39 -18.82 10.82
CA ASN A 367 17.33 -19.87 11.84
C ASN A 367 16.80 -19.33 13.18
N ALA A 368 15.61 -19.80 13.56
CA ALA A 368 14.89 -19.37 14.76
C ALA A 368 15.62 -19.69 16.09
N ASP A 369 16.45 -20.72 16.14
CA ASP A 369 17.16 -21.08 17.38
C ASP A 369 18.43 -20.23 17.54
N LEU A 370 19.14 -19.97 16.44
CA LEU A 370 20.32 -19.08 16.46
C LEU A 370 19.93 -17.64 16.79
N ILE A 371 18.83 -17.12 16.23
CA ILE A 371 18.39 -15.76 16.54
C ILE A 371 17.89 -15.63 17.99
N ARG A 372 17.37 -16.70 18.60
CA ARG A 372 17.04 -16.70 20.04
C ARG A 372 18.30 -16.53 20.88
N LEU A 373 19.36 -17.27 20.58
CA LEU A 373 20.65 -17.11 21.26
C LEU A 373 21.21 -15.69 21.12
N VAL A 374 21.06 -15.08 19.92
CA VAL A 374 21.42 -13.66 19.70
C VAL A 374 20.64 -12.74 20.63
N PHE A 375 19.31 -12.86 20.68
CA PHE A 375 18.49 -11.99 21.52
C PHE A 375 18.64 -12.27 23.01
N ASP A 376 18.90 -13.51 23.42
CA ASP A 376 19.21 -13.84 24.82
C ASP A 376 20.54 -13.19 25.25
N ARG A 377 21.50 -13.02 24.33
CA ARG A 377 22.72 -12.23 24.59
C ARG A 377 22.45 -10.72 24.66
N LEU A 378 21.54 -10.20 23.82
CA LEU A 378 21.21 -8.77 23.82
C LEU A 378 20.33 -8.38 25.02
N ASP A 379 19.64 -9.34 25.65
CA ASP A 379 18.77 -9.15 26.82
C ASP A 379 19.56 -9.12 28.14
N GLY A 380 20.52 -8.19 28.23
CA GLY A 380 21.33 -7.93 29.43
C GLY A 380 21.00 -6.60 30.10
N ASP A 381 21.88 -6.12 31.00
CA ASP A 381 21.65 -4.88 31.78
C ASP A 381 21.44 -3.62 30.89
N ASN A 382 22.01 -3.60 29.69
CA ASN A 382 21.89 -2.50 28.72
C ASN A 382 21.04 -2.87 27.49
N ALA A 383 20.02 -3.73 27.66
CA ALA A 383 19.27 -4.33 26.55
C ALA A 383 18.72 -3.33 25.50
N LEU A 384 18.21 -2.16 25.92
CA LEU A 384 17.71 -1.13 24.99
C LEU A 384 18.82 -0.61 24.07
N GLN A 385 20.02 -0.38 24.62
CA GLN A 385 21.17 0.09 23.86
C GLN A 385 21.71 -1.04 22.97
N ASP A 386 21.89 -2.24 23.51
CA ASP A 386 22.42 -3.40 22.78
C ASP A 386 21.53 -3.76 21.59
N VAL A 387 20.20 -3.82 21.77
CA VAL A 387 19.26 -4.05 20.65
C VAL A 387 19.32 -2.91 19.63
N GLY A 388 19.42 -1.66 20.09
CA GLY A 388 19.50 -0.49 19.22
C GLY A 388 20.77 -0.49 18.36
N GLU A 389 21.92 -0.81 18.97
CA GLU A 389 23.20 -0.95 18.28
C GLU A 389 23.21 -2.14 17.31
N PHE A 390 22.66 -3.28 17.74
CA PHE A 390 22.52 -4.46 16.91
C PHE A 390 21.71 -4.16 15.63
N LEU A 391 20.52 -3.56 15.74
CA LEU A 391 19.68 -3.25 14.58
C LEU A 391 20.33 -2.20 13.66
N THR A 392 20.98 -1.19 14.25
CA THR A 392 21.71 -0.17 13.48
C THR A 392 22.88 -0.77 12.71
N ALA A 393 23.64 -1.68 13.33
CA ALA A 393 24.76 -2.37 12.68
C ALA A 393 24.26 -3.36 11.61
N LEU A 394 23.15 -4.04 11.85
CA LEU A 394 22.53 -4.95 10.89
C LEU A 394 22.17 -4.23 9.59
N LEU A 395 21.58 -3.03 9.69
CA LEU A 395 21.24 -2.17 8.55
C LEU A 395 22.46 -1.65 7.78
N ARG A 396 23.61 -1.47 8.44
CA ARG A 396 24.87 -1.10 7.77
C ARG A 396 25.50 -2.26 7.02
N THR A 397 25.24 -3.49 7.44
CA THR A 397 25.92 -4.70 6.95
C THR A 397 25.33 -5.21 5.63
N SER A 398 24.04 -4.96 5.35
CA SER A 398 23.40 -5.40 4.09
C SER A 398 22.44 -4.36 3.53
N GLN A 399 22.50 -4.14 2.21
CA GLN A 399 21.54 -3.30 1.47
C GLN A 399 20.18 -3.97 1.26
N ALA A 400 20.10 -5.30 1.34
CA ALA A 400 18.86 -6.07 1.27
C ALA A 400 18.89 -7.17 2.34
N LEU A 401 18.22 -6.92 3.47
CA LEU A 401 18.07 -7.91 4.55
C LEU A 401 16.92 -8.86 4.19
N ASP A 402 17.25 -10.03 3.67
CA ASP A 402 16.29 -11.13 3.52
C ASP A 402 16.18 -11.88 4.85
N ILE A 403 15.25 -11.46 5.70
CA ILE A 403 14.97 -12.09 6.99
C ILE A 403 13.77 -13.02 6.83
N ASN A 404 13.94 -14.29 7.18
CA ASN A 404 12.84 -15.26 7.22
C ASN A 404 11.67 -14.72 8.05
N PRO A 405 10.41 -14.78 7.57
CA PRO A 405 9.25 -14.21 8.27
C PRO A 405 9.12 -14.65 9.73
N VAL A 406 9.38 -15.93 10.04
CA VAL A 406 9.32 -16.45 11.42
C VAL A 406 10.43 -15.86 12.29
N VAL A 407 11.63 -15.70 11.74
CA VAL A 407 12.74 -15.05 12.44
C VAL A 407 12.44 -13.57 12.66
N ARG A 408 11.89 -12.88 11.66
CA ARG A 408 11.47 -11.47 11.76
C ARG A 408 10.44 -11.27 12.87
N ASP A 409 9.47 -12.18 12.98
CA ASP A 409 8.48 -12.18 14.06
C ASP A 409 9.15 -12.37 15.44
N ILE A 410 10.11 -13.30 15.57
CA ILE A 410 10.84 -13.50 16.83
C ILE A 410 11.64 -12.25 17.21
N MET A 411 12.38 -11.68 16.27
CA MET A 411 13.16 -10.46 16.47
C MET A 411 12.27 -9.29 16.87
N MET A 412 11.13 -9.11 16.18
CA MET A 412 10.18 -8.05 16.49
C MET A 412 9.57 -8.24 17.89
N ASN A 413 9.13 -9.45 18.24
CA ASN A 413 8.60 -9.76 19.56
C ASN A 413 9.60 -9.46 20.69
N ARG A 414 10.85 -9.90 20.55
CA ARG A 414 11.90 -9.70 21.57
C ARG A 414 12.31 -8.23 21.67
N ALA A 415 12.57 -7.57 20.54
CA ALA A 415 12.89 -6.14 20.52
C ALA A 415 11.75 -5.32 21.14
N PHE A 416 10.50 -5.57 20.73
CA PHE A 416 9.34 -4.86 21.23
C PHE A 416 9.14 -5.06 22.75
N ALA A 417 9.38 -6.26 23.28
CA ALA A 417 9.31 -6.51 24.72
C ALA A 417 10.26 -5.59 25.49
N ILE A 418 11.51 -5.46 25.03
CA ILE A 418 12.52 -4.58 25.63
C ILE A 418 12.13 -3.11 25.48
N LEU A 419 11.77 -2.67 24.27
CA LEU A 419 11.37 -1.28 24.02
C LEU A 419 10.15 -0.87 24.85
N SER A 420 9.17 -1.77 25.02
CA SER A 420 7.91 -1.44 25.68
C SER A 420 8.04 -1.05 27.15
N LEU A 421 9.16 -1.39 27.79
CA LEU A 421 9.46 -1.00 29.17
C LEU A 421 9.91 0.47 29.28
N HIS A 422 10.31 1.10 28.16
CA HIS A 422 10.90 2.43 28.13
C HIS A 422 10.03 3.48 27.41
N PHE A 423 8.84 3.12 26.91
CA PHE A 423 7.98 4.06 26.17
C PHE A 423 7.54 5.29 26.99
N GLU A 424 7.46 5.18 28.32
CA GLU A 424 7.15 6.32 29.20
C GLU A 424 8.27 7.39 29.21
N ASP A 425 9.52 6.98 28.98
CA ASP A 425 10.69 7.85 29.00
C ASP A 425 11.08 8.38 27.61
N PHE A 426 10.40 7.94 26.54
CA PHE A 426 10.75 8.29 25.16
C PHE A 426 10.42 9.74 24.83
N GLU A 427 11.43 10.47 24.32
CA GLU A 427 11.22 11.75 23.66
C GLU A 427 10.98 11.57 22.16
N ILE A 428 10.56 12.64 21.46
CA ILE A 428 10.27 12.58 20.01
C ILE A 428 11.46 12.08 19.18
N HIS A 429 12.69 12.40 19.59
CA HIS A 429 13.90 11.91 18.92
C HIS A 429 14.07 10.39 19.03
N ASP A 430 13.63 9.78 20.13
CA ASP A 430 13.67 8.34 20.33
C ASP A 430 12.63 7.65 19.44
N TRP A 431 11.40 8.18 19.38
CA TRP A 431 10.37 7.68 18.46
C TRP A 431 10.84 7.69 17.01
N VAL A 432 11.44 8.80 16.57
CA VAL A 432 12.02 8.91 15.23
C VAL A 432 13.15 7.91 15.04
N SER A 433 14.13 7.85 15.93
CA SER A 433 15.26 6.92 15.83
C SER A 433 14.81 5.45 15.74
N TRP A 434 13.86 5.06 16.59
CA TRP A 434 13.41 3.68 16.66
C TRP A 434 12.51 3.29 15.48
N PHE A 435 11.47 4.06 15.16
CA PHE A 435 10.50 3.66 14.14
C PHE A 435 10.97 3.94 12.71
N THR A 436 11.75 5.01 12.49
CA THR A 436 12.17 5.39 11.13
C THR A 436 13.52 4.83 10.71
N VAL A 437 14.31 4.32 11.67
CA VAL A 437 15.63 3.74 11.40
C VAL A 437 15.73 2.31 11.95
N LYS A 438 15.74 2.13 13.27
CA LYS A 438 16.13 0.85 13.90
C LYS A 438 15.14 -0.29 13.64
N LEU A 439 13.83 -0.05 13.74
CA LEU A 439 12.79 -1.08 13.63
C LEU A 439 12.32 -1.34 12.20
N VAL A 440 12.65 -0.49 11.22
CA VAL A 440 12.21 -0.62 9.83
C VAL A 440 12.26 -2.06 9.28
N PRO A 441 13.36 -2.85 9.44
CA PRO A 441 13.41 -4.22 8.92
C PRO A 441 12.48 -5.20 9.65
N LEU A 442 11.97 -4.84 10.83
CA LEU A 442 11.10 -5.65 11.68
C LEU A 442 9.64 -5.18 11.69
N LEU A 443 9.36 -3.93 11.29
CA LEU A 443 8.01 -3.36 11.24
C LEU A 443 6.99 -4.20 10.46
N PRO A 444 7.34 -4.96 9.39
CA PRO A 444 6.39 -5.85 8.73
C PRO A 444 5.78 -6.93 9.64
N SER A 445 6.44 -7.22 10.78
CA SER A 445 6.02 -8.18 11.80
C SER A 445 5.29 -7.53 12.99
N LEU A 446 5.08 -6.22 12.99
CA LEU A 446 4.33 -5.53 14.04
C LEU A 446 2.87 -6.05 14.09
N THR A 447 2.41 -6.45 15.27
CA THR A 447 1.04 -6.95 15.46
C THR A 447 0.09 -5.83 15.90
N ALA A 448 -1.22 -6.05 15.74
CA ALA A 448 -2.25 -5.13 16.24
C ALA A 448 -2.14 -4.88 17.76
N GLU A 449 -1.83 -5.91 18.55
CA GLU A 449 -1.62 -5.77 20.00
C GLU A 449 -0.40 -4.91 20.35
N MET A 450 0.70 -5.08 19.60
CA MET A 450 1.88 -4.23 19.76
C MET A 450 1.59 -2.79 19.37
N LEU A 451 0.92 -2.57 18.24
CA LEU A 451 0.53 -1.22 17.82
C LEU A 451 -0.42 -0.57 18.85
N GLN A 452 -1.37 -1.34 19.40
CA GLN A 452 -2.27 -0.85 20.45
C GLN A 452 -1.49 -0.46 21.71
N ARG A 453 -0.49 -1.25 22.11
CA ARG A 453 0.38 -0.90 23.24
C ARG A 453 1.23 0.33 22.95
N VAL A 454 1.85 0.45 21.78
CA VAL A 454 2.66 1.63 21.44
C VAL A 454 1.80 2.89 21.45
N THR A 455 0.64 2.84 20.80
CA THR A 455 -0.24 4.01 20.65
C THR A 455 -0.82 4.51 21.96
N SER A 456 -0.87 3.71 23.03
CA SER A 456 -1.30 4.19 24.35
C SER A 456 -0.30 5.15 25.02
N TYR A 457 0.96 5.17 24.59
CA TYR A 457 2.02 6.04 25.12
C TYR A 457 2.35 7.23 24.22
N THR A 458 1.73 7.33 23.04
CA THR A 458 2.09 8.33 22.04
C THR A 458 1.19 9.57 22.10
N ASP A 459 1.77 10.73 21.82
CA ASP A 459 1.02 11.91 21.40
C ASP A 459 0.77 11.91 19.89
N CYS A 460 0.28 13.02 19.32
CA CYS A 460 0.02 13.08 17.88
C CYS A 460 1.32 13.07 17.06
N ASP A 461 2.39 13.72 17.55
CA ASP A 461 3.66 13.80 16.83
C ASP A 461 4.34 12.43 16.76
N ALA A 462 4.41 11.71 17.89
CA ALA A 462 4.92 10.34 17.94
C ALA A 462 4.04 9.38 17.12
N TYR A 463 2.72 9.54 17.16
CA TYR A 463 1.79 8.76 16.32
C TYR A 463 2.07 8.95 14.83
N HIS A 464 2.28 10.18 14.36
CA HIS A 464 2.59 10.46 12.95
C HIS A 464 3.91 9.82 12.51
N VAL A 465 4.91 9.78 13.39
CA VAL A 465 6.16 9.06 13.13
C VAL A 465 5.91 7.57 12.91
N ILE A 466 5.09 6.95 13.76
CA ILE A 466 4.75 5.52 13.66
C ILE A 466 3.96 5.24 12.38
N VAL A 467 2.92 6.02 12.07
CA VAL A 467 2.13 5.85 10.84
C VAL A 467 2.99 6.03 9.60
N GLY A 468 3.87 7.04 9.58
CA GLY A 468 4.82 7.25 8.50
C GLY A 468 5.78 6.07 8.32
N ALA A 469 6.29 5.53 9.42
CA ALA A 469 7.17 4.36 9.41
C ALA A 469 6.44 3.10 8.89
N LEU A 470 5.24 2.81 9.38
CA LEU A 470 4.42 1.68 8.92
C LEU A 470 4.04 1.82 7.44
N SER A 471 3.77 3.04 6.99
CA SER A 471 3.47 3.32 5.58
C SER A 471 4.68 3.10 4.67
N SER A 472 5.90 3.33 5.16
CA SER A 472 7.13 3.09 4.39
C SER A 472 7.38 1.59 4.14
N VAL A 473 6.91 0.72 5.04
CA VAL A 473 7.03 -0.74 4.92
C VAL A 473 5.74 -1.43 4.50
N PHE A 474 4.71 -0.67 4.09
CA PHE A 474 3.38 -1.19 3.79
C PHE A 474 3.40 -2.35 2.78
N GLU A 475 4.15 -2.21 1.68
CA GLU A 475 4.26 -3.25 0.64
C GLU A 475 4.97 -4.53 1.11
N GLN A 476 5.71 -4.45 2.22
CA GLN A 476 6.41 -5.61 2.82
C GLN A 476 5.51 -6.38 3.80
N MET A 477 4.35 -5.82 4.16
CA MET A 477 3.37 -6.46 5.03
C MET A 477 2.43 -7.38 4.24
N THR A 478 1.99 -8.47 4.87
CA THR A 478 0.88 -9.28 4.32
C THR A 478 -0.43 -8.48 4.35
N SER A 479 -1.34 -8.74 3.40
CA SER A 479 -2.67 -8.10 3.38
C SER A 479 -3.46 -8.28 4.69
N LEU A 480 -3.37 -9.46 5.31
CA LEU A 480 -3.97 -9.73 6.62
C LEU A 480 -3.45 -8.75 7.69
N ARG A 481 -2.13 -8.58 7.79
CA ARG A 481 -1.52 -7.63 8.74
C ARG A 481 -1.95 -6.20 8.47
N GLN A 482 -1.99 -5.77 7.21
CA GLN A 482 -2.43 -4.42 6.88
C GLN A 482 -3.87 -4.17 7.37
N GLN A 483 -4.76 -5.15 7.17
CA GLN A 483 -6.15 -5.08 7.65
C GLN A 483 -6.27 -5.15 9.19
N GLU A 484 -5.41 -5.89 9.88
CA GLU A 484 -5.40 -5.96 11.36
C GLU A 484 -4.92 -4.67 12.03
N LEU A 485 -3.99 -3.94 11.41
CA LEU A 485 -3.45 -2.69 11.97
C LEU A 485 -4.40 -1.50 11.80
N THR A 486 -5.17 -1.46 10.70
CA THR A 486 -6.07 -0.33 10.38
C THR A 486 -7.10 -0.01 11.49
N PRO A 487 -7.82 -0.98 12.08
CA PRO A 487 -8.76 -0.72 13.17
C PRO A 487 -8.09 -0.11 14.41
N VAL A 488 -6.82 -0.43 14.68
CA VAL A 488 -6.07 0.14 15.82
C VAL A 488 -5.77 1.61 15.57
N LEU A 489 -5.29 1.97 14.37
CA LEU A 489 -5.07 3.36 13.96
C LEU A 489 -6.38 4.18 14.02
N LEU A 490 -7.47 3.60 13.48
CA LEU A 490 -8.80 4.20 13.52
C LEU A 490 -9.30 4.42 14.95
N GLY A 491 -9.14 3.41 15.81
CA GLY A 491 -9.52 3.47 17.22
C GLY A 491 -8.78 4.55 17.99
N TYR A 492 -7.46 4.66 17.78
CA TYR A 492 -6.64 5.71 18.36
C TYR A 492 -7.15 7.12 17.97
N LEU A 493 -7.38 7.37 16.68
CA LEU A 493 -7.87 8.66 16.21
C LEU A 493 -9.27 9.00 16.73
N LYS A 494 -10.19 8.03 16.78
CA LYS A 494 -11.53 8.20 17.39
C LYS A 494 -11.42 8.58 18.87
N GLN A 495 -10.52 7.92 19.62
CA GLN A 495 -10.27 8.22 21.04
C GLN A 495 -9.67 9.62 21.22
N ARG A 496 -8.68 10.02 20.41
CA ARG A 496 -8.08 11.36 20.48
C ARG A 496 -9.08 12.47 20.17
N ARG A 497 -9.92 12.26 19.14
CA ARG A 497 -10.99 13.18 18.77
C ARG A 497 -12.01 13.35 19.90
N ALA A 498 -12.39 12.27 20.58
CA ALA A 498 -13.26 12.32 21.76
C ALA A 498 -12.63 13.12 22.92
N SER A 499 -11.31 13.07 23.05
CA SER A 499 -10.53 13.86 24.02
C SER A 499 -10.25 15.31 23.58
N GLY A 500 -10.78 15.74 22.43
CA GLY A 500 -10.64 17.11 21.92
C GLY A 500 -9.39 17.41 21.09
N SER A 501 -8.57 16.39 20.76
CA SER A 501 -7.40 16.52 19.88
C SER A 501 -7.67 15.82 18.56
N THR A 502 -7.59 16.52 17.43
CA THR A 502 -7.88 15.92 16.12
C THR A 502 -6.71 15.11 15.54
N CYS A 503 -5.52 15.13 16.16
CA CYS A 503 -4.26 14.65 15.58
C CYS A 503 -4.11 14.94 14.08
N SER A 504 -4.72 16.03 13.61
CA SER A 504 -4.61 16.53 12.26
C SER A 504 -3.50 17.56 12.29
N THR A 505 -2.53 17.45 11.41
CA THR A 505 -1.59 18.55 11.17
C THR A 505 -2.40 19.82 10.89
N ASN A 506 -1.99 20.97 11.43
CA ASN A 506 -2.58 22.30 11.11
C ASN A 506 -2.41 22.69 9.62
N SER A 507 -2.11 21.72 8.76
CA SER A 507 -1.88 21.86 7.33
C SER A 507 -3.19 22.13 6.62
N SER A 508 -3.20 23.16 5.79
CA SER A 508 -4.32 23.56 4.94
C SER A 508 -4.67 22.56 3.82
N ASN A 509 -3.99 21.42 3.71
CA ASN A 509 -4.18 20.44 2.63
C ASN A 509 -4.71 19.10 3.18
N LEU A 510 -5.79 18.61 2.57
CA LEU A 510 -6.45 17.36 2.95
C LEU A 510 -5.55 16.13 2.79
N SER A 511 -4.70 16.09 1.75
CA SER A 511 -3.82 14.94 1.49
C SER A 511 -2.74 14.76 2.55
N THR A 512 -2.15 15.87 3.01
CA THR A 512 -1.18 15.86 4.12
C THR A 512 -1.84 15.40 5.42
N CYS A 513 -3.07 15.86 5.69
CA CYS A 513 -3.83 15.42 6.87
C CYS A 513 -4.14 13.92 6.82
N LEU A 514 -4.65 13.41 5.69
CA LEU A 514 -4.97 11.99 5.53
C LEU A 514 -3.72 11.10 5.62
N TRP A 515 -2.61 11.54 5.01
CA TRP A 515 -1.32 10.86 5.12
C TRP A 515 -0.81 10.81 6.56
N ALA A 516 -0.92 11.92 7.31
CA ALA A 516 -0.50 11.96 8.71
C ALA A 516 -1.39 11.06 9.59
N CYS A 517 -2.70 11.01 9.32
CA CYS A 517 -3.66 10.21 10.08
C CYS A 517 -3.54 8.70 9.84
N PHE A 518 -3.45 8.27 8.58
CA PHE A 518 -3.51 6.85 8.21
C PHE A 518 -2.39 6.40 7.26
N GLY A 519 -1.69 7.33 6.61
CA GLY A 519 -0.68 7.00 5.61
C GLY A 519 -1.26 6.12 4.50
N LYS A 520 -0.61 5.00 4.17
CA LYS A 520 -1.13 4.04 3.17
C LYS A 520 -2.31 3.19 3.66
N PHE A 521 -2.60 3.17 4.96
CA PHE A 521 -3.70 2.37 5.53
C PHE A 521 -5.08 2.97 5.29
N SER A 522 -5.16 4.21 4.79
CA SER A 522 -6.42 4.89 4.47
C SER A 522 -7.32 4.08 3.53
N ILE A 523 -6.75 3.25 2.66
CA ILE A 523 -7.50 2.41 1.71
C ILE A 523 -8.43 1.39 2.38
N TYR A 524 -8.14 1.01 3.64
CA TYR A 524 -8.88 0.02 4.42
C TYR A 524 -9.88 0.65 5.41
N VAL A 525 -9.96 1.97 5.48
CA VAL A 525 -10.89 2.68 6.37
C VAL A 525 -12.23 2.89 5.65
N ASP A 526 -13.36 2.75 6.32
CA ASP A 526 -14.64 3.06 5.70
C ASP A 526 -14.75 4.56 5.35
N TYR A 527 -15.33 4.88 4.19
CA TYR A 527 -15.45 6.26 3.69
C TYR A 527 -16.18 7.18 4.69
N GLU A 528 -17.26 6.69 5.32
CA GLU A 528 -18.02 7.45 6.31
C GLU A 528 -17.22 7.69 7.60
N ASP A 529 -16.31 6.77 7.97
CA ASP A 529 -15.40 6.97 9.10
C ASP A 529 -14.35 8.05 8.78
N LEU A 530 -13.78 8.05 7.56
CA LEU A 530 -12.89 9.12 7.10
C LEU A 530 -13.59 10.48 7.11
N ARG A 531 -14.82 10.52 6.61
CA ARG A 531 -15.66 11.73 6.60
C ARG A 531 -16.03 12.22 7.99
N GLY A 532 -16.28 11.31 8.93
CA GLY A 532 -16.58 11.66 10.33
C GLY A 532 -15.36 12.15 11.11
N LEU A 533 -14.16 11.68 10.75
CA LEU A 533 -12.91 11.99 11.44
C LEU A 533 -12.22 13.25 10.91
N ILE A 534 -12.27 13.51 9.61
CA ILE A 534 -11.54 14.61 8.97
C ILE A 534 -12.54 15.69 8.52
N GLU A 535 -12.42 16.88 9.11
CA GLU A 535 -13.26 18.01 8.73
C GLU A 535 -12.94 18.46 7.29
N GLY A 536 -13.98 18.69 6.48
CA GLY A 536 -13.82 19.06 5.07
C GLY A 536 -13.43 17.91 4.13
N PHE A 537 -13.45 16.66 4.61
CA PHE A 537 -13.26 15.49 3.75
C PHE A 537 -14.34 15.42 2.66
N GLY A 538 -13.91 15.23 1.40
CA GLY A 538 -14.79 15.33 0.22
C GLY A 538 -14.18 16.11 -0.96
N SER A 539 -12.93 16.56 -0.84
CA SER A 539 -12.17 17.12 -1.98
C SER A 539 -11.41 16.03 -2.75
N PHE A 540 -10.99 16.34 -3.97
CA PHE A 540 -10.20 15.45 -4.84
C PHE A 540 -8.68 15.55 -4.59
N GLU A 541 -8.24 16.30 -3.58
CA GLU A 541 -6.82 16.53 -3.30
C GLU A 541 -6.09 15.27 -2.81
N ALA A 542 -6.82 14.30 -2.25
CA ALA A 542 -6.29 13.10 -1.62
C ALA A 542 -6.60 11.79 -2.37
N LEU A 543 -6.95 11.87 -3.68
CA LEU A 543 -7.33 10.71 -4.50
C LEU A 543 -6.31 9.56 -4.45
N ASP A 544 -5.02 9.89 -4.44
CA ASP A 544 -3.91 8.91 -4.43
C ASP A 544 -3.86 8.05 -3.16
N LEU A 545 -4.53 8.48 -2.09
CA LEU A 545 -4.59 7.78 -0.80
C LEU A 545 -5.89 6.98 -0.63
N LEU A 546 -6.81 7.03 -1.58
CA LEU A 546 -8.11 6.35 -1.50
C LEU A 546 -8.10 5.04 -2.30
N SER A 547 -8.88 4.06 -1.83
CA SER A 547 -9.20 2.85 -2.58
C SER A 547 -10.22 3.16 -3.70
N ALA A 548 -10.27 2.33 -4.73
CA ALA A 548 -11.23 2.49 -5.83
C ALA A 548 -12.69 2.58 -5.35
N SER A 549 -13.03 1.82 -4.30
CA SER A 549 -14.36 1.86 -3.68
C SER A 549 -14.67 3.19 -2.97
N GLN A 550 -13.68 3.79 -2.29
CA GLN A 550 -13.80 5.11 -1.68
C GLN A 550 -13.87 6.21 -2.73
N VAL A 551 -13.12 6.09 -3.83
CA VAL A 551 -13.18 7.01 -4.97
C VAL A 551 -14.56 6.98 -5.63
N ALA A 552 -15.21 5.82 -5.72
CA ALA A 552 -16.58 5.71 -6.21
C ALA A 552 -17.60 6.43 -5.32
N GLN A 553 -17.46 6.29 -3.99
CA GLN A 553 -18.31 6.99 -3.03
C GLN A 553 -18.08 8.51 -3.09
N LEU A 554 -16.83 8.94 -3.20
CA LEU A 554 -16.48 10.34 -3.43
C LEU A 554 -17.12 10.85 -4.72
N ALA A 555 -17.00 10.13 -5.84
CA ALA A 555 -17.55 10.55 -7.12
C ALA A 555 -19.08 10.69 -7.09
N ALA A 556 -19.77 9.80 -6.38
CA ALA A 556 -21.22 9.83 -6.21
C ALA A 556 -21.70 11.02 -5.35
N GLN A 557 -20.93 11.41 -4.32
CA GLN A 557 -21.35 12.43 -3.36
C GLN A 557 -20.86 13.86 -3.70
N SER A 558 -19.82 14.00 -4.53
CA SER A 558 -19.14 15.27 -4.82
C SER A 558 -19.60 15.96 -6.11
N GLY A 559 -20.55 15.38 -6.83
CA GLY A 559 -21.00 15.90 -8.14
C GLY A 559 -20.05 15.58 -9.31
N ALA A 560 -19.07 14.70 -9.13
CA ALA A 560 -18.13 14.28 -10.19
C ALA A 560 -18.85 13.72 -11.42
N LEU A 561 -19.97 13.02 -11.21
CA LEU A 561 -20.81 12.45 -12.27
C LEU A 561 -21.45 13.51 -13.19
N ASN A 562 -21.34 14.79 -12.82
CA ASN A 562 -21.81 15.95 -13.59
C ASN A 562 -20.68 16.90 -14.04
N ASN A 563 -19.42 16.59 -13.74
CA ASN A 563 -18.27 17.44 -14.06
C ASN A 563 -17.16 16.65 -14.78
N ALA A 564 -16.92 17.01 -16.05
CA ALA A 564 -15.96 16.34 -16.91
C ALA A 564 -14.50 16.44 -16.43
N ASP A 565 -14.12 17.48 -15.69
CA ASP A 565 -12.75 17.65 -15.21
C ASP A 565 -12.51 16.83 -13.93
N LEU A 566 -13.49 16.79 -13.03
CA LEU A 566 -13.42 15.97 -11.82
C LEU A 566 -13.40 14.47 -12.14
N ILE A 567 -14.21 14.02 -13.10
CA ILE A 567 -14.21 12.61 -13.49
C ILE A 567 -12.91 12.20 -14.21
N ARG A 568 -12.23 13.15 -14.88
CA ARG A 568 -10.91 12.88 -15.47
C ARG A 568 -9.89 12.62 -14.36
N LEU A 569 -9.86 13.43 -13.31
CA LEU A 569 -8.99 13.18 -12.14
C LEU A 569 -9.27 11.82 -11.49
N VAL A 570 -10.55 11.43 -11.39
CA VAL A 570 -10.94 10.10 -10.90
C VAL A 570 -10.34 9.00 -11.77
N PHE A 571 -10.51 9.07 -13.08
CA PHE A 571 -9.98 8.03 -13.97
C PHE A 571 -8.46 8.07 -14.11
N ASP A 572 -7.81 9.23 -14.00
CA ASP A 572 -6.35 9.33 -13.97
C ASP A 572 -5.78 8.64 -12.71
N ARG A 573 -6.51 8.67 -11.58
CA ARG A 573 -6.17 7.87 -10.38
C ARG A 573 -6.40 6.38 -10.57
N LEU A 574 -7.47 5.97 -11.27
CA LEU A 574 -7.77 4.54 -11.50
C LEU A 574 -6.84 3.91 -12.55
N ASP A 575 -6.19 4.71 -13.40
CA ASP A 575 -5.27 4.28 -14.45
C ASP A 575 -3.84 4.04 -13.91
N GLY A 576 -3.73 3.14 -12.93
CA GLY A 576 -2.47 2.70 -12.33
C GLY A 576 -2.10 1.25 -12.70
N ASP A 577 -1.16 0.65 -11.96
CA ASP A 577 -0.66 -0.71 -12.24
C ASP A 577 -1.77 -1.80 -12.22
N ASN A 578 -2.83 -1.59 -11.44
CA ASN A 578 -3.97 -2.50 -11.29
C ASN A 578 -5.26 -1.94 -11.93
N ALA A 579 -5.15 -1.16 -13.01
CA ALA A 579 -6.25 -0.38 -13.59
C ALA A 579 -7.54 -1.20 -13.87
N LEU A 580 -7.43 -2.44 -14.36
CA LEU A 580 -8.59 -3.29 -14.61
C LEU A 580 -9.37 -3.61 -13.32
N GLN A 581 -8.65 -3.91 -12.24
CA GLN A 581 -9.26 -4.19 -10.94
C GLN A 581 -9.84 -2.90 -10.33
N ASP A 582 -9.06 -1.82 -10.34
CA ASP A 582 -9.48 -0.52 -9.78
C ASP A 582 -10.74 0.02 -10.47
N VAL A 583 -10.80 0.01 -11.81
CA VAL A 583 -12.01 0.40 -12.56
C VAL A 583 -13.18 -0.53 -12.26
N GLY A 584 -12.92 -1.84 -12.16
CA GLY A 584 -13.96 -2.83 -11.86
C GLY A 584 -14.57 -2.64 -10.46
N GLU A 585 -13.72 -2.40 -9.46
CA GLU A 585 -14.12 -2.09 -8.09
C GLU A 585 -14.85 -0.76 -8.00
N PHE A 586 -14.34 0.27 -8.68
CA PHE A 586 -14.97 1.58 -8.75
C PHE A 586 -16.40 1.49 -9.29
N LEU A 587 -16.61 0.85 -10.45
CA LEU A 587 -17.94 0.73 -11.06
C LEU A 587 -18.89 -0.10 -10.18
N THR A 588 -18.39 -1.18 -9.57
CA THR A 588 -19.18 -2.01 -8.65
C THR A 588 -19.61 -1.22 -7.41
N ALA A 589 -18.71 -0.43 -6.83
CA ALA A 589 -19.01 0.41 -5.67
C ALA A 589 -19.95 1.58 -6.03
N LEU A 590 -19.80 2.16 -7.22
CA LEU A 590 -20.67 3.22 -7.73
C LEU A 590 -22.13 2.74 -7.81
N LEU A 591 -22.34 1.53 -8.32
CA LEU A 591 -23.66 0.89 -8.41
C LEU A 591 -24.27 0.57 -7.04
N ARG A 592 -23.45 0.28 -6.03
CA ARG A 592 -23.94 0.07 -4.65
C ARG A 592 -24.34 1.38 -3.97
N THR A 593 -23.72 2.49 -4.36
CA THR A 593 -23.90 3.78 -3.69
C THR A 593 -25.19 4.49 -4.10
N SER A 594 -25.69 4.28 -5.33
CA SER A 594 -26.95 4.90 -5.79
C SER A 594 -27.82 3.93 -6.60
N GLN A 595 -29.11 3.87 -6.27
CA GLN A 595 -30.12 3.11 -7.03
C GLN A 595 -30.51 3.78 -8.36
N ALA A 596 -30.29 5.09 -8.51
CA ALA A 596 -30.52 5.84 -9.74
C ALA A 596 -29.30 6.72 -10.02
N LEU A 597 -28.39 6.22 -10.85
CA LEU A 597 -27.21 6.96 -11.29
C LEU A 597 -27.61 7.91 -12.44
N ASP A 598 -27.81 9.18 -12.10
CA ASP A 598 -27.92 10.24 -13.11
C ASP A 598 -26.52 10.74 -13.47
N ILE A 599 -25.94 10.16 -14.53
CA ILE A 599 -24.63 10.52 -15.07
C ILE A 599 -24.85 11.44 -16.26
N ASN A 600 -24.26 12.64 -16.23
CA ASN A 600 -24.26 13.55 -17.37
C ASN A 600 -23.75 12.83 -18.63
N PRO A 601 -24.43 12.94 -19.79
CA PRO A 601 -24.04 12.21 -21.01
C PRO A 601 -22.57 12.38 -21.41
N VAL A 602 -22.01 13.59 -21.27
CA VAL A 602 -20.59 13.86 -21.60
C VAL A 602 -19.66 13.15 -20.62
N VAL A 603 -20.01 13.13 -19.33
CA VAL A 603 -19.25 12.40 -18.32
C VAL A 603 -19.34 10.89 -18.56
N ARG A 604 -20.53 10.38 -18.89
CA ARG A 604 -20.74 8.98 -19.24
C ARG A 604 -19.89 8.53 -20.43
N ASP A 605 -19.79 9.37 -21.46
CA ASP A 605 -18.91 9.14 -22.61
C ASP A 605 -17.43 9.11 -22.20
N ILE A 606 -16.98 10.03 -21.34
CA ILE A 606 -15.59 10.03 -20.84
C ILE A 606 -15.29 8.75 -20.04
N MET A 607 -16.18 8.39 -19.11
CA MET A 607 -16.06 7.19 -18.28
C MET A 607 -16.03 5.94 -19.16
N MET A 608 -16.93 5.84 -20.15
CA MET A 608 -16.98 4.71 -21.06
C MET A 608 -15.71 4.61 -21.90
N ASN A 609 -15.24 5.73 -22.48
CA ASN A 609 -13.99 5.76 -23.25
C ASN A 609 -12.78 5.29 -22.43
N ARG A 610 -12.61 5.80 -21.20
CA ARG A 610 -11.48 5.45 -20.33
C ARG A 610 -11.56 4.01 -19.83
N ALA A 611 -12.74 3.58 -19.33
CA ALA A 611 -12.95 2.22 -18.88
C ALA A 611 -12.73 1.22 -20.02
N PHE A 612 -13.22 1.52 -21.21
CA PHE A 612 -13.06 0.67 -22.38
C PHE A 612 -11.62 0.58 -22.87
N ALA A 613 -10.85 1.68 -22.82
CA ALA A 613 -9.43 1.67 -23.18
C ALA A 613 -8.65 0.66 -22.31
N ILE A 614 -8.87 0.70 -20.99
CA ILE A 614 -8.26 -0.24 -20.03
C ILE A 614 -8.74 -1.67 -20.30
N LEU A 615 -10.06 -1.86 -20.40
CA LEU A 615 -10.67 -3.17 -20.61
C LEU A 615 -10.19 -3.85 -21.90
N SER A 616 -10.00 -3.06 -22.96
CA SER A 616 -9.65 -3.58 -24.29
C SER A 616 -8.26 -4.22 -24.38
N LEU A 617 -7.39 -3.95 -23.41
CA LEU A 617 -6.06 -4.57 -23.32
C LEU A 617 -6.12 -6.01 -22.78
N HIS A 618 -7.22 -6.39 -22.11
CA HIS A 618 -7.36 -7.66 -21.41
C HIS A 618 -8.38 -8.61 -22.03
N PHE A 619 -9.00 -8.27 -23.17
CA PHE A 619 -10.03 -9.12 -23.79
C PHE A 619 -9.53 -10.50 -24.21
N GLU A 620 -8.23 -10.66 -24.52
CA GLU A 620 -7.65 -11.98 -24.84
C GLU A 620 -7.61 -12.92 -23.63
N ASP A 621 -7.53 -12.37 -22.41
CA ASP A 621 -7.42 -13.11 -21.16
C ASP A 621 -8.79 -13.38 -20.51
N PHE A 622 -9.89 -12.87 -21.08
CA PHE A 622 -11.22 -12.96 -20.49
C PHE A 622 -11.81 -14.36 -20.55
N GLU A 623 -12.26 -14.86 -19.41
CA GLU A 623 -13.06 -16.08 -19.32
C GLU A 623 -14.57 -15.75 -19.42
N SER A 624 -15.41 -16.78 -19.56
CA SER A 624 -16.87 -16.62 -19.68
C SER A 624 -17.49 -15.82 -18.51
N HIS A 625 -16.94 -15.97 -17.29
CA HIS A 625 -17.43 -15.26 -16.11
C HIS A 625 -17.07 -13.76 -16.13
N ASP A 626 -15.96 -13.38 -16.76
CA ASP A 626 -15.54 -11.99 -16.92
C ASP A 626 -16.48 -11.23 -17.85
N TRP A 627 -16.83 -11.82 -18.99
CA TRP A 627 -17.79 -11.24 -19.93
C TRP A 627 -19.13 -10.93 -19.25
N VAL A 628 -19.65 -11.89 -18.47
CA VAL A 628 -20.88 -11.71 -17.70
C VAL A 628 -20.70 -10.60 -16.66
N SER A 629 -19.66 -10.66 -15.83
CA SER A 629 -19.40 -9.68 -14.76
C SER A 629 -19.27 -8.24 -15.31
N TRP A 630 -18.52 -8.07 -16.39
CA TRP A 630 -18.28 -6.75 -16.98
C TRP A 630 -19.48 -6.18 -17.72
N PHE A 631 -20.13 -6.94 -18.60
CA PHE A 631 -21.20 -6.38 -19.44
C PHE A 631 -22.56 -6.37 -18.75
N THR A 632 -22.84 -7.28 -17.82
CA THR A 632 -24.15 -7.34 -17.15
C THR A 632 -24.19 -6.58 -15.83
N VAL A 633 -23.04 -6.32 -15.21
CA VAL A 633 -22.94 -5.61 -13.92
C VAL A 633 -22.12 -4.34 -14.06
N LYS A 634 -20.80 -4.43 -14.27
CA LYS A 634 -19.88 -3.29 -14.10
C LYS A 634 -20.09 -2.17 -15.12
N LEU A 635 -20.22 -2.49 -16.41
CA LEU A 635 -20.38 -1.52 -17.49
C LEU A 635 -21.82 -1.08 -17.72
N LEU A 636 -22.80 -1.75 -17.12
CA LEU A 636 -24.23 -1.48 -17.33
C LEU A 636 -24.59 0.04 -17.32
N PRO A 637 -24.12 0.87 -16.36
CA PRO A 637 -24.44 2.31 -16.35
C PRO A 637 -23.75 3.11 -17.47
N LEU A 638 -22.71 2.56 -18.08
CA LEU A 638 -21.91 3.20 -19.14
C LEU A 638 -22.24 2.68 -20.56
N LEU A 639 -22.91 1.53 -20.68
CA LEU A 639 -23.29 0.93 -21.96
C LEU A 639 -24.07 1.88 -22.90
N PRO A 640 -24.93 2.82 -22.44
CA PRO A 640 -25.57 3.78 -23.33
C PRO A 640 -24.58 4.63 -24.16
N SER A 641 -23.33 4.76 -23.71
CA SER A 641 -22.26 5.51 -24.36
C SER A 641 -21.35 4.64 -25.25
N LEU A 642 -21.58 3.32 -25.34
CA LEU A 642 -20.80 2.42 -26.20
C LEU A 642 -20.89 2.85 -27.68
N THR A 643 -19.73 2.98 -28.34
CA THR A 643 -19.66 3.33 -29.77
C THR A 643 -19.65 2.09 -30.67
N ALA A 644 -19.98 2.26 -31.94
CA ALA A 644 -19.84 1.20 -32.95
C ALA A 644 -18.40 0.67 -33.05
N GLU A 645 -17.39 1.55 -32.97
CA GLU A 645 -15.98 1.16 -32.99
C GLU A 645 -15.58 0.32 -31.78
N MET A 646 -16.06 0.67 -30.58
CA MET A 646 -15.85 -0.12 -29.37
C MET A 646 -16.52 -1.49 -29.49
N LEU A 647 -17.77 -1.54 -29.95
CA LEU A 647 -18.48 -2.80 -30.16
C LEU A 647 -17.77 -3.67 -31.21
N GLN A 648 -17.26 -3.08 -32.28
CA GLN A 648 -16.48 -3.79 -33.30
C GLN A 648 -15.19 -4.37 -32.72
N ARG A 649 -14.50 -3.62 -31.84
CA ARG A 649 -13.31 -4.12 -31.16
C ARG A 649 -13.66 -5.28 -30.21
N VAL A 650 -14.68 -5.14 -29.36
CA VAL A 650 -15.11 -6.20 -28.44
C VAL A 650 -15.44 -7.47 -29.20
N THR A 651 -16.29 -7.36 -30.22
CA THR A 651 -16.79 -8.51 -30.95
C THR A 651 -15.69 -9.29 -31.69
N SER A 652 -14.53 -8.70 -31.94
CA SER A 652 -13.39 -9.41 -32.53
C SER A 652 -12.75 -10.45 -31.59
N TYR A 653 -12.94 -10.30 -30.27
CA TYR A 653 -12.42 -11.23 -29.25
C TYR A 653 -13.47 -12.17 -28.68
N THR A 654 -14.76 -11.98 -29.02
CA THR A 654 -15.84 -12.74 -28.38
C THR A 654 -16.20 -14.01 -29.15
N ASP A 655 -16.37 -15.10 -28.41
CA ASP A 655 -17.14 -16.25 -28.88
C ASP A 655 -18.65 -15.96 -28.87
N CYS A 656 -19.45 -16.98 -29.16
CA CYS A 656 -20.89 -16.83 -29.25
C CYS A 656 -21.56 -16.62 -27.90
N ASP A 657 -21.05 -17.25 -26.83
CA ASP A 657 -21.61 -17.09 -25.49
C ASP A 657 -21.36 -15.66 -24.97
N ALA A 658 -20.13 -15.16 -25.12
CA ALA A 658 -19.79 -13.78 -24.79
C ALA A 658 -20.55 -12.77 -25.65
N TYR A 659 -20.75 -13.05 -26.95
CA TYR A 659 -21.57 -12.22 -27.83
C TYR A 659 -23.02 -12.10 -27.33
N HIS A 660 -23.65 -13.23 -26.96
CA HIS A 660 -25.02 -13.23 -26.44
C HIS A 660 -25.14 -12.44 -25.13
N VAL A 661 -24.12 -12.49 -24.26
CA VAL A 661 -24.06 -11.67 -23.04
C VAL A 661 -24.05 -10.17 -23.40
N ILE A 662 -23.23 -9.76 -24.36
CA ILE A 662 -23.12 -8.36 -24.79
C ILE A 662 -24.42 -7.87 -25.42
N VAL A 663 -25.03 -8.64 -26.33
CA VAL A 663 -26.31 -8.28 -26.97
C VAL A 663 -27.43 -8.20 -25.94
N GLY A 664 -27.48 -9.13 -24.99
CA GLY A 664 -28.43 -9.08 -23.88
C GLY A 664 -28.26 -7.83 -23.02
N ALA A 665 -27.02 -7.48 -22.68
CA ALA A 665 -26.71 -6.27 -21.92
C ALA A 665 -27.08 -4.99 -22.67
N LEU A 666 -26.71 -4.87 -23.95
CA LEU A 666 -27.08 -3.71 -24.79
C LEU A 666 -28.58 -3.58 -24.97
N SER A 667 -29.30 -4.70 -25.08
CA SER A 667 -30.76 -4.70 -25.20
C SER A 667 -31.44 -4.25 -23.90
N SER A 668 -30.83 -4.51 -22.74
CA SER A 668 -31.36 -4.06 -21.44
C SER A 668 -31.29 -2.54 -21.27
N VAL A 669 -30.31 -1.89 -21.91
CA VAL A 669 -30.12 -0.43 -21.86
C VAL A 669 -30.59 0.28 -23.13
N PHE A 670 -31.28 -0.43 -24.02
CA PHE A 670 -31.71 0.07 -25.33
C PHE A 670 -32.45 1.40 -25.24
N GLU A 671 -33.42 1.52 -24.32
CA GLU A 671 -34.23 2.74 -24.14
C GLU A 671 -33.42 3.94 -23.61
N GLN A 672 -32.23 3.71 -23.05
CA GLN A 672 -31.34 4.76 -22.55
C GLN A 672 -30.37 5.28 -23.63
N MET A 673 -30.31 4.60 -24.79
CA MET A 673 -29.48 5.01 -25.92
C MET A 673 -30.21 6.01 -26.81
N THR A 674 -29.46 6.87 -27.50
CA THR A 674 -30.03 7.71 -28.55
C THR A 674 -30.38 6.86 -29.78
N SER A 675 -31.39 7.29 -30.56
CA SER A 675 -31.76 6.60 -31.80
C SER A 675 -30.60 6.47 -32.79
N LEU A 676 -29.75 7.51 -32.88
CA LEU A 676 -28.53 7.49 -33.69
C LEU A 676 -27.59 6.36 -33.24
N ARG A 677 -27.34 6.24 -31.93
CA ARG A 677 -26.49 5.16 -31.39
C ARG A 677 -27.06 3.77 -31.69
N GLN A 678 -28.37 3.59 -31.51
CA GLN A 678 -29.01 2.31 -31.78
C GLN A 678 -28.83 1.89 -33.26
N GLN A 679 -28.96 2.84 -34.18
CA GLN A 679 -28.71 2.62 -35.61
C GLN A 679 -27.24 2.36 -35.94
N GLU A 680 -26.29 3.03 -35.27
CA GLU A 680 -24.84 2.81 -35.48
C GLU A 680 -24.35 1.44 -34.99
N LEU A 681 -24.91 0.92 -33.89
CA LEU A 681 -24.52 -0.39 -33.33
C LEU A 681 -25.06 -1.57 -34.14
N THR A 682 -26.23 -1.43 -34.77
CA THR A 682 -26.92 -2.52 -35.47
C THR A 682 -26.08 -3.14 -36.61
N PRO A 683 -25.45 -2.37 -37.52
CA PRO A 683 -24.58 -2.90 -38.57
C PRO A 683 -23.39 -3.70 -38.04
N VAL A 684 -22.86 -3.35 -36.86
CA VAL A 684 -21.74 -4.08 -36.23
C VAL A 684 -22.19 -5.46 -35.77
N LEU A 685 -23.35 -5.55 -35.10
CA LEU A 685 -23.96 -6.82 -34.70
C LEU A 685 -24.24 -7.71 -35.91
N LEU A 686 -24.80 -7.12 -36.97
CA LEU A 686 -25.10 -7.79 -38.23
C LEU A 686 -23.81 -8.30 -38.91
N GLY A 687 -22.77 -7.46 -38.95
CA GLY A 687 -21.47 -7.78 -39.53
C GLY A 687 -20.80 -8.97 -38.84
N TYR A 688 -20.82 -9.00 -37.49
CA TYR A 688 -20.29 -10.10 -36.71
C TYR A 688 -20.96 -11.44 -37.06
N LEU A 689 -22.29 -11.47 -37.11
CA LEU A 689 -23.05 -12.68 -37.44
C LEU A 689 -22.82 -13.14 -38.89
N LYS A 690 -22.76 -12.20 -39.85
CA LYS A 690 -22.40 -12.51 -41.25
C LYS A 690 -20.99 -13.08 -41.37
N GLN A 691 -20.01 -12.53 -40.64
CA GLN A 691 -18.63 -13.00 -40.63
C GLN A 691 -18.51 -14.41 -40.02
N ARG A 692 -19.16 -14.68 -38.89
CA ARG A 692 -19.19 -16.00 -38.24
C ARG A 692 -19.83 -17.06 -39.12
N ARG A 693 -20.93 -16.72 -39.82
CA ARG A 693 -21.54 -17.60 -40.81
C ARG A 693 -20.60 -17.91 -41.97
N ALA A 694 -19.80 -16.95 -42.42
CA ALA A 694 -18.83 -17.14 -43.50
C ALA A 694 -17.64 -18.01 -43.07
N SER A 695 -17.14 -17.84 -41.83
CA SER A 695 -16.02 -18.64 -41.31
C SER A 695 -16.39 -20.07 -40.94
N GLY A 696 -17.65 -20.33 -40.52
CA GLY A 696 -18.18 -21.68 -40.31
C GLY A 696 -18.28 -22.54 -41.58
N ARG A 697 -18.10 -21.97 -42.78
CA ARG A 697 -18.06 -22.73 -44.05
C ARG A 697 -16.73 -23.45 -44.32
N SER A 698 -15.66 -23.21 -43.54
CA SER A 698 -14.33 -23.78 -43.80
C SER A 698 -14.06 -25.11 -43.08
N SER A 699 -14.91 -25.54 -42.13
CA SER A 699 -14.74 -26.75 -41.31
C SER A 699 -15.29 -28.04 -41.93
N GLY A 700 -15.41 -28.12 -43.26
CA GLY A 700 -15.64 -29.37 -43.99
C GLY A 700 -17.05 -29.99 -43.90
N ALA A 701 -18.00 -29.36 -43.20
CA ALA A 701 -19.41 -29.72 -43.27
C ALA A 701 -20.08 -28.97 -44.45
N GLY A 702 -20.87 -29.69 -45.25
CA GLY A 702 -21.42 -29.21 -46.54
C GLY A 702 -22.37 -28.00 -46.45
N PRO A 703 -22.83 -27.51 -47.62
CA PRO A 703 -23.60 -26.27 -47.72
C PRO A 703 -25.06 -26.49 -47.32
N LEU A 704 -25.37 -26.42 -46.02
CA LEU A 704 -26.69 -26.17 -45.41
C LEU A 704 -26.48 -26.38 -43.91
N PHE A 705 -26.44 -25.37 -43.02
CA PHE A 705 -26.69 -25.52 -41.57
C PHE A 705 -26.63 -24.15 -40.82
N VAL A 706 -27.76 -23.43 -40.92
CA VAL A 706 -28.56 -22.59 -39.99
C VAL A 706 -28.00 -22.06 -38.63
N LEU A 707 -28.27 -20.77 -38.34
CA LEU A 707 -28.07 -20.06 -37.07
C LEU A 707 -29.10 -20.38 -35.95
N CYS A 708 -30.19 -21.09 -36.24
CA CYS A 708 -31.24 -21.49 -35.29
C CYS A 708 -31.62 -23.00 -35.33
N ALA A 709 -30.80 -23.88 -35.93
CA ALA A 709 -31.05 -25.32 -35.92
C ALA A 709 -29.76 -26.13 -35.70
N VAL A 710 -29.53 -26.50 -34.42
CA VAL A 710 -28.91 -27.73 -33.91
C VAL A 710 -27.37 -27.96 -34.02
N LYS A 711 -26.77 -28.03 -32.82
CA LYS A 711 -25.75 -28.95 -32.23
C LYS A 711 -24.23 -28.83 -32.35
N ASP A 712 -23.60 -28.04 -33.21
CA ASP A 712 -22.11 -28.00 -33.19
C ASP A 712 -21.57 -26.57 -33.19
N GLY A 713 -20.72 -26.28 -32.19
CA GLY A 713 -20.28 -24.96 -31.70
C GLY A 713 -19.46 -24.08 -32.66
N SER A 714 -19.98 -23.85 -33.87
CA SER A 714 -19.35 -23.01 -34.91
C SER A 714 -20.23 -21.86 -35.40
N THR A 715 -21.53 -21.85 -35.08
CA THR A 715 -22.45 -20.73 -35.34
C THR A 715 -23.04 -20.27 -34.00
N CYS A 716 -23.23 -18.95 -33.82
CA CYS A 716 -23.80 -18.36 -32.60
C CYS A 716 -25.31 -18.62 -32.51
N SER A 717 -25.63 -19.91 -32.41
CA SER A 717 -26.97 -20.45 -32.34
C SER A 717 -27.30 -20.76 -30.89
N THR A 718 -28.51 -20.42 -30.49
CA THR A 718 -29.06 -20.89 -29.23
C THR A 718 -29.68 -22.27 -29.44
N ASN A 719 -29.62 -23.15 -28.42
CA ASN A 719 -30.31 -24.45 -28.40
C ASN A 719 -31.85 -24.32 -28.31
N SER A 720 -32.43 -23.23 -28.86
CA SER A 720 -33.86 -22.96 -28.81
C SER A 720 -34.51 -23.39 -30.12
N SER A 721 -35.55 -24.21 -30.01
CA SER A 721 -36.45 -24.52 -31.12
C SER A 721 -37.39 -23.35 -31.47
N ASN A 722 -37.32 -22.23 -30.74
CA ASN A 722 -38.22 -21.08 -30.89
C ASN A 722 -37.51 -19.91 -31.59
N LEU A 723 -38.11 -19.41 -32.66
CA LEU A 723 -37.57 -18.33 -33.48
C LEU A 723 -37.36 -17.04 -32.70
N SER A 724 -38.26 -16.71 -31.75
CA SER A 724 -38.17 -15.48 -30.95
C SER A 724 -36.95 -15.47 -30.03
N THR A 725 -36.64 -16.62 -29.40
CA THR A 725 -35.43 -16.76 -28.57
C THR A 725 -34.17 -16.63 -29.40
N CYS A 726 -34.16 -17.22 -30.61
CA CYS A 726 -33.01 -17.12 -31.49
C CYS A 726 -32.77 -15.68 -31.97
N LEU A 727 -33.84 -14.98 -32.40
CA LEU A 727 -33.77 -13.59 -32.81
C LEU A 727 -33.33 -12.67 -31.67
N TRP A 728 -33.86 -12.88 -30.46
CA TRP A 728 -33.44 -12.17 -29.25
C TRP A 728 -31.95 -12.40 -28.94
N ALA A 729 -31.46 -13.63 -29.05
CA ALA A 729 -30.06 -13.93 -28.80
C ALA A 729 -29.14 -13.29 -29.87
N CYS A 730 -29.60 -13.19 -31.12
CA CYS A 730 -28.82 -12.62 -32.22
C CYS A 730 -28.76 -11.09 -32.16
N PHE A 731 -29.89 -10.42 -31.95
CA PHE A 731 -29.98 -8.96 -32.06
C PHE A 731 -30.66 -8.28 -30.87
N GLY A 732 -31.35 -9.03 -30.02
CA GLY A 732 -32.15 -8.49 -28.93
C GLY A 732 -33.14 -7.44 -29.44
N LYS A 733 -33.16 -6.24 -28.83
CA LYS A 733 -34.03 -5.14 -29.29
C LYS A 733 -33.56 -4.45 -30.59
N PHE A 734 -32.33 -4.69 -31.04
CA PHE A 734 -31.78 -4.09 -32.25
C PHE A 734 -32.31 -4.72 -33.55
N SER A 735 -33.07 -5.82 -33.46
CA SER A 735 -33.68 -6.49 -34.60
C SER A 735 -34.55 -5.55 -35.44
N ILE A 736 -35.15 -4.52 -34.82
CA ILE A 736 -36.03 -3.54 -35.50
C ILE A 736 -35.31 -2.72 -36.59
N TYR A 737 -33.99 -2.57 -36.49
CA TYR A 737 -33.14 -1.80 -37.40
C TYR A 737 -32.46 -2.65 -38.47
N VAL A 738 -32.66 -3.98 -38.47
CA VAL A 738 -32.09 -4.88 -39.46
C VAL A 738 -33.02 -5.00 -40.67
N ASP A 739 -32.50 -5.01 -41.88
CA ASP A 739 -33.34 -5.25 -43.06
C ASP A 739 -33.94 -6.68 -43.00
N TYR A 740 -35.22 -6.81 -43.35
CA TYR A 740 -35.93 -8.09 -43.29
C TYR A 740 -35.28 -9.17 -44.16
N GLU A 741 -34.78 -8.83 -45.35
CA GLU A 741 -34.06 -9.77 -46.21
C GLU A 741 -32.72 -10.21 -45.61
N ASP A 742 -32.08 -9.38 -44.80
CA ASP A 742 -30.88 -9.77 -44.05
C ASP A 742 -31.22 -10.71 -42.88
N LEU A 743 -32.32 -10.47 -42.15
CA LEU A 743 -32.81 -11.38 -41.12
C LEU A 743 -33.18 -12.75 -41.72
N ARG A 744 -33.89 -12.75 -42.84
CA ARG A 744 -34.24 -13.96 -43.59
C ARG A 744 -33.02 -14.65 -44.19
N GLY A 745 -32.05 -13.88 -44.66
CA GLY A 745 -30.78 -14.39 -45.15
C GLY A 745 -29.99 -15.09 -44.05
N LEU A 746 -30.02 -14.55 -42.82
CA LEU A 746 -29.27 -15.04 -41.66
C LEU A 746 -29.94 -16.22 -40.93
N ILE A 747 -31.26 -16.20 -40.79
CA ILE A 747 -32.03 -17.18 -40.01
C ILE A 747 -32.87 -18.02 -40.97
N GLU A 748 -32.56 -19.32 -41.08
CA GLU A 748 -33.38 -20.24 -41.89
C GLU A 748 -34.73 -20.50 -41.21
N GLY A 749 -35.81 -20.48 -41.98
CA GLY A 749 -37.17 -20.56 -41.46
C GLY A 749 -37.73 -19.24 -40.91
N PHE A 750 -36.97 -18.14 -41.01
CA PHE A 750 -37.49 -16.80 -40.74
C PHE A 750 -38.64 -16.49 -41.70
N GLY A 751 -39.79 -16.11 -41.15
CA GLY A 751 -41.06 -16.08 -41.88
C GLY A 751 -42.25 -16.66 -41.09
N SER A 752 -42.03 -17.09 -39.85
CA SER A 752 -43.11 -17.44 -38.92
C SER A 752 -43.57 -16.24 -38.07
N PHE A 753 -44.77 -16.33 -37.52
CA PHE A 753 -45.37 -15.30 -36.66
C PHE A 753 -44.93 -15.39 -35.18
N GLU A 754 -44.00 -16.28 -34.84
CA GLU A 754 -43.56 -16.52 -33.46
C GLU A 754 -42.73 -15.37 -32.86
N ALA A 755 -42.14 -14.52 -33.70
CA ALA A 755 -41.23 -13.44 -33.29
C ALA A 755 -41.77 -12.03 -33.58
N LEU A 756 -43.09 -11.87 -33.79
CA LEU A 756 -43.73 -10.60 -34.13
C LEU A 756 -43.34 -9.43 -33.21
N ASP A 757 -43.23 -9.69 -31.90
CA ASP A 757 -42.94 -8.66 -30.89
C ASP A 757 -41.54 -8.04 -31.04
N LEU A 758 -40.62 -8.71 -31.72
CA LEU A 758 -39.25 -8.25 -31.96
C LEU A 758 -39.07 -7.57 -33.32
N LEU A 759 -40.14 -7.47 -34.13
CA LEU A 759 -40.09 -6.87 -35.45
C LEU A 759 -40.62 -5.43 -35.45
N SER A 760 -40.07 -4.61 -36.35
CA SER A 760 -40.61 -3.29 -36.66
C SER A 760 -41.86 -3.40 -37.53
N ALA A 761 -42.71 -2.36 -37.54
CA ALA A 761 -43.93 -2.34 -38.34
C ALA A 761 -43.67 -2.59 -39.84
N SER A 762 -42.54 -2.08 -40.36
CA SER A 762 -42.13 -2.32 -41.75
C SER A 762 -41.73 -3.77 -42.03
N GLN A 763 -41.04 -4.43 -41.10
CA GLN A 763 -40.70 -5.86 -41.19
C GLN A 763 -41.96 -6.73 -41.09
N VAL A 764 -42.92 -6.37 -40.23
CA VAL A 764 -44.21 -7.06 -40.11
C VAL A 764 -45.02 -6.94 -41.41
N ALA A 765 -44.95 -5.81 -42.11
CA ALA A 765 -45.59 -5.64 -43.42
C ALA A 765 -45.00 -6.58 -44.49
N GLN A 766 -43.66 -6.70 -44.53
CA GLN A 766 -42.98 -7.62 -45.44
C GLN A 766 -43.31 -9.08 -45.11
N LEU A 767 -43.33 -9.43 -43.82
CA LEU A 767 -43.79 -10.74 -43.35
C LEU A 767 -45.22 -11.02 -43.80
N ALA A 768 -46.15 -10.08 -43.59
CA ALA A 768 -47.56 -10.24 -43.96
C ALA A 768 -47.75 -10.45 -45.47
N ALA A 769 -46.98 -9.73 -46.30
CA ALA A 769 -47.00 -9.86 -47.75
C ALA A 769 -46.48 -11.22 -48.25
N GLN A 770 -45.48 -11.80 -47.58
CA GLN A 770 -44.80 -13.02 -48.03
C GLN A 770 -45.35 -14.32 -47.39
N SER A 771 -46.04 -14.23 -46.25
CA SER A 771 -46.49 -15.38 -45.44
C SER A 771 -47.93 -15.85 -45.70
N GLY A 772 -48.65 -15.17 -46.61
CA GLY A 772 -50.06 -15.45 -46.87
C GLY A 772 -51.03 -14.90 -45.82
N ALA A 773 -50.58 -14.07 -44.88
CA ALA A 773 -51.46 -13.45 -43.88
C ALA A 773 -52.54 -12.55 -44.50
N LEU A 774 -52.28 -11.96 -45.67
CA LEU A 774 -53.29 -11.21 -46.44
C LEU A 774 -54.48 -12.08 -46.89
N ASN A 775 -54.38 -13.41 -46.75
CA ASN A 775 -55.42 -14.38 -47.05
C ASN A 775 -55.91 -15.18 -45.82
N ASN A 776 -55.41 -14.90 -44.62
CA ASN A 776 -55.75 -15.62 -43.39
C ASN A 776 -56.17 -14.65 -42.27
N ALA A 777 -57.43 -14.75 -41.86
CA ALA A 777 -58.03 -13.87 -40.85
C ALA A 777 -57.41 -13.99 -39.45
N ASP A 778 -56.85 -15.13 -39.08
CA ASP A 778 -56.24 -15.32 -37.76
C ASP A 778 -54.82 -14.76 -37.72
N LEU A 779 -54.05 -14.95 -38.79
CA LEU A 779 -52.70 -14.38 -38.90
C LEU A 779 -52.73 -12.85 -38.97
N ILE A 780 -53.68 -12.26 -39.69
CA ILE A 780 -53.78 -10.80 -39.75
C ILE A 780 -54.23 -10.19 -38.41
N ARG A 781 -55.00 -10.93 -37.60
CA ARG A 781 -55.34 -10.48 -36.24
C ARG A 781 -54.09 -10.41 -35.37
N LEU A 782 -53.23 -11.43 -35.40
CA LEU A 782 -51.95 -11.41 -34.69
C LEU A 782 -51.06 -10.23 -35.14
N VAL A 783 -51.02 -9.93 -36.44
CA VAL A 783 -50.32 -8.74 -36.98
C VAL A 783 -50.86 -7.45 -36.36
N PHE A 784 -52.18 -7.25 -36.38
CA PHE A 784 -52.76 -6.02 -35.85
C PHE A 784 -52.72 -5.95 -34.33
N ASP A 785 -52.77 -7.07 -33.61
CA ASP A 785 -52.58 -7.10 -32.16
C ASP A 785 -51.16 -6.66 -31.78
N ARG A 786 -50.15 -6.95 -32.62
CA ARG A 786 -48.79 -6.39 -32.45
C ARG A 786 -48.70 -4.90 -32.77
N LEU A 787 -49.42 -4.41 -33.80
CA LEU A 787 -49.41 -3.00 -34.17
C LEU A 787 -50.20 -2.12 -33.19
N ASP A 788 -51.08 -2.70 -32.39
CA ASP A 788 -51.95 -2.03 -31.41
C ASP A 788 -51.22 -1.80 -30.07
N GLY A 789 -50.10 -1.07 -30.12
CA GLY A 789 -49.28 -0.67 -28.96
C GLY A 789 -49.31 0.83 -28.69
N ASP A 790 -48.38 1.33 -27.87
CA ASP A 790 -48.32 2.75 -27.46
C ASP A 790 -48.20 3.73 -28.65
N ASN A 791 -47.60 3.30 -29.77
CA ASN A 791 -47.43 4.10 -31.00
C ASN A 791 -48.31 3.60 -32.16
N ALA A 792 -49.50 3.07 -31.86
CA ALA A 792 -50.35 2.37 -32.83
C ALA A 792 -50.61 3.15 -34.13
N LEU A 793 -50.84 4.47 -34.08
CA LEU A 793 -51.07 5.29 -35.27
C LEU A 793 -49.85 5.28 -36.22
N GLN A 794 -48.65 5.40 -35.65
CA GLN A 794 -47.40 5.38 -36.41
C GLN A 794 -47.12 3.97 -36.93
N ASP A 795 -47.23 2.95 -36.08
CA ASP A 795 -46.97 1.55 -36.44
C ASP A 795 -47.91 1.08 -37.56
N VAL A 796 -49.21 1.36 -37.48
CA VAL A 796 -50.17 1.05 -38.56
C VAL A 796 -49.84 1.83 -39.83
N GLY A 797 -49.46 3.11 -39.71
CA GLY A 797 -49.11 3.95 -40.84
C GLY A 797 -47.86 3.46 -41.57
N GLU A 798 -46.83 3.08 -40.83
CA GLU A 798 -45.59 2.50 -41.36
C GLU A 798 -45.85 1.13 -41.98
N PHE A 799 -46.65 0.28 -41.31
CA PHE A 799 -47.05 -1.03 -41.84
C PHE A 799 -47.73 -0.90 -43.20
N LEU A 800 -48.76 -0.05 -43.33
CA LEU A 800 -49.48 0.13 -44.59
C LEU A 800 -48.59 0.72 -45.68
N THR A 801 -47.74 1.69 -45.34
CA THR A 801 -46.78 2.27 -46.28
C THR A 801 -45.77 1.23 -46.79
N ALA A 802 -45.24 0.39 -45.90
CA ALA A 802 -44.32 -0.69 -46.26
C ALA A 802 -45.01 -1.79 -47.08
N LEU A 803 -46.26 -2.13 -46.75
CA LEU A 803 -47.06 -3.10 -47.50
C LEU A 803 -47.23 -2.67 -48.96
N LEU A 804 -47.52 -1.38 -49.19
CA LEU A 804 -47.65 -0.79 -50.52
C LEU A 804 -46.33 -0.76 -51.32
N ARG A 805 -45.19 -0.63 -50.64
CA ARG A 805 -43.87 -0.73 -51.29
C ARG A 805 -43.51 -2.16 -51.68
N THR A 806 -44.02 -3.15 -50.95
CA THR A 806 -43.63 -4.55 -51.10
C THR A 806 -44.32 -5.23 -52.29
N SER A 807 -45.53 -4.82 -52.67
CA SER A 807 -46.25 -5.40 -53.81
C SER A 807 -47.01 -4.34 -54.63
N GLN A 808 -46.87 -4.40 -55.96
CA GLN A 808 -47.60 -3.55 -56.91
C GLN A 808 -49.07 -3.99 -57.12
N ALA A 809 -49.42 -5.23 -56.77
CA ALA A 809 -50.80 -5.73 -56.82
C ALA A 809 -51.09 -6.50 -55.53
N LEU A 810 -51.71 -5.84 -54.56
CA LEU A 810 -52.11 -6.44 -53.29
C LEU A 810 -53.44 -7.18 -53.48
N ASP A 811 -53.39 -8.49 -53.63
CA ASP A 811 -54.57 -9.35 -53.57
C ASP A 811 -54.88 -9.70 -52.10
N ILE A 812 -55.72 -8.87 -51.47
CA ILE A 812 -56.16 -9.05 -50.08
C ILE A 812 -57.54 -9.70 -50.09
N ASN A 813 -57.69 -10.83 -49.40
CA ASN A 813 -58.97 -11.48 -49.19
C ASN A 813 -60.00 -10.48 -48.60
N PRO A 814 -61.24 -10.40 -49.13
CA PRO A 814 -62.24 -9.42 -48.65
C PRO A 814 -62.47 -9.44 -47.14
N VAL A 815 -62.50 -10.61 -46.51
CA VAL A 815 -62.69 -10.75 -45.05
C VAL A 815 -61.49 -10.19 -44.29
N VAL A 816 -60.27 -10.45 -44.77
CA VAL A 816 -59.04 -9.90 -44.18
C VAL A 816 -59.01 -8.39 -44.35
N ARG A 817 -59.38 -7.87 -45.54
CA ARG A 817 -59.47 -6.44 -45.83
C ARG A 817 -60.44 -5.74 -44.88
N ASP A 818 -61.60 -6.35 -44.61
CA ASP A 818 -62.55 -5.84 -43.63
C ASP A 818 -61.96 -5.79 -42.21
N ILE A 819 -61.23 -6.85 -41.78
CA ILE A 819 -60.56 -6.87 -40.47
C ILE A 819 -59.51 -5.76 -40.37
N MET A 820 -58.64 -5.66 -41.38
CA MET A 820 -57.59 -4.63 -41.45
C MET A 820 -58.19 -3.23 -41.42
N MET A 821 -59.25 -2.99 -42.20
CA MET A 821 -59.94 -1.70 -42.23
C MET A 821 -60.57 -1.37 -40.88
N ASN A 822 -61.27 -2.33 -40.25
CA ASN A 822 -61.87 -2.14 -38.92
C ASN A 822 -60.82 -1.78 -37.86
N ARG A 823 -59.71 -2.52 -37.80
CA ARG A 823 -58.64 -2.30 -36.81
C ARG A 823 -57.90 -0.99 -37.06
N ALA A 824 -57.47 -0.72 -38.31
CA ALA A 824 -56.81 0.52 -38.66
C ALA A 824 -57.72 1.73 -38.37
N PHE A 825 -58.99 1.67 -38.75
CA PHE A 825 -59.94 2.74 -38.53
C PHE A 825 -60.20 3.02 -37.04
N ALA A 826 -60.26 1.97 -36.21
CA ALA A 826 -60.42 2.14 -34.76
C ALA A 826 -59.28 3.00 -34.18
N ILE A 827 -58.04 2.70 -34.58
CA ILE A 827 -56.83 3.45 -34.16
C ILE A 827 -56.86 4.88 -34.71
N LEU A 828 -57.09 5.05 -36.02
CA LEU A 828 -57.13 6.38 -36.64
C LEU A 828 -58.21 7.28 -36.04
N SER A 829 -59.38 6.71 -35.71
CA SER A 829 -60.52 7.48 -35.25
C SER A 829 -60.30 8.20 -33.92
N LEU A 830 -59.33 7.75 -33.13
CA LEU A 830 -58.94 8.40 -31.88
C LEU A 830 -58.12 9.68 -32.10
N HIS A 831 -57.54 9.86 -33.29
CA HIS A 831 -56.62 10.95 -33.60
C HIS A 831 -57.16 11.96 -34.63
N PHE A 832 -58.40 11.81 -35.11
CA PHE A 832 -58.97 12.71 -36.13
C PHE A 832 -59.07 14.17 -35.70
N GLU A 833 -59.18 14.46 -34.40
CA GLU A 833 -59.17 15.84 -33.88
C GLU A 833 -57.81 16.54 -34.06
N ASP A 834 -56.72 15.76 -34.08
CA ASP A 834 -55.35 16.26 -34.18
C ASP A 834 -54.83 16.28 -35.64
N PHE A 835 -55.61 15.81 -36.61
CA PHE A 835 -55.17 15.69 -38.00
C PHE A 835 -55.05 17.05 -38.69
N GLU A 836 -53.89 17.30 -39.29
CA GLU A 836 -53.68 18.43 -40.19
C GLU A 836 -54.04 18.06 -41.64
N SER A 837 -54.10 19.05 -42.53
CA SER A 837 -54.43 18.86 -43.95
C SER A 837 -53.53 17.81 -44.64
N HIS A 838 -52.25 17.73 -44.26
CA HIS A 838 -51.31 16.78 -44.82
C HIS A 838 -51.55 15.33 -44.34
N ASP A 839 -52.08 15.15 -43.13
CA ASP A 839 -52.45 13.84 -42.58
C ASP A 839 -53.63 13.25 -43.34
N TRP A 840 -54.66 14.06 -43.60
CA TRP A 840 -55.82 13.65 -44.41
C TRP A 840 -55.40 13.15 -45.79
N VAL A 841 -54.51 13.89 -46.46
CA VAL A 841 -53.95 13.49 -47.76
C VAL A 841 -53.14 12.20 -47.62
N SER A 842 -52.18 12.14 -46.70
CA SER A 842 -51.31 10.97 -46.50
C SER A 842 -52.11 9.70 -46.21
N TRP A 843 -53.09 9.77 -45.32
CA TRP A 843 -53.88 8.61 -44.92
C TRP A 843 -54.87 8.17 -45.99
N PHE A 844 -55.67 9.05 -46.56
CA PHE A 844 -56.73 8.65 -47.49
C PHE A 844 -56.24 8.44 -48.92
N THR A 845 -55.21 9.15 -49.37
CA THR A 845 -54.71 9.03 -50.75
C THR A 845 -53.54 8.08 -50.92
N VAL A 846 -52.88 7.67 -49.82
CA VAL A 846 -51.76 6.74 -49.85
C VAL A 846 -52.02 5.53 -48.94
N LYS A 847 -52.05 5.71 -47.62
CA LYS A 847 -51.98 4.58 -46.66
C LYS A 847 -53.22 3.69 -46.66
N LEU A 848 -54.43 4.26 -46.70
CA LEU A 848 -55.70 3.53 -46.60
C LEU A 848 -56.23 3.02 -47.93
N VAL A 849 -55.73 3.49 -49.07
CA VAL A 849 -56.19 3.10 -50.41
C VAL A 849 -56.45 1.59 -50.57
N PRO A 850 -55.57 0.67 -50.14
CA PRO A 850 -55.82 -0.77 -50.27
C PRO A 850 -56.97 -1.30 -49.40
N LEU A 851 -57.38 -0.55 -48.37
CA LEU A 851 -58.42 -0.91 -47.41
C LEU A 851 -59.75 -0.15 -47.63
N LEU A 852 -59.73 0.97 -48.35
CA LEU A 852 -60.91 1.80 -48.64
C LEU A 852 -62.11 1.03 -49.24
N PRO A 853 -61.94 -0.04 -50.06
CA PRO A 853 -63.08 -0.82 -50.53
C PRO A 853 -63.94 -1.46 -49.42
N SER A 854 -63.38 -1.60 -48.22
CA SER A 854 -64.04 -2.15 -47.02
C SER A 854 -64.61 -1.07 -46.09
N LEU A 855 -64.48 0.22 -46.42
CA LEU A 855 -65.03 1.32 -45.63
C LEU A 855 -66.56 1.19 -45.54
N THR A 856 -67.10 1.29 -44.32
CA THR A 856 -68.55 1.21 -44.06
C THR A 856 -69.18 2.61 -44.02
N ALA A 857 -70.50 2.68 -44.18
CA ALA A 857 -71.25 3.92 -44.01
C ALA A 857 -71.06 4.54 -42.61
N GLU A 858 -71.03 3.73 -41.56
CA GLU A 858 -70.80 4.20 -40.18
C GLU A 858 -69.41 4.79 -39.99
N MET A 859 -68.37 4.15 -40.56
CA MET A 859 -67.01 4.69 -40.55
C MET A 859 -66.95 6.01 -41.31
N LEU A 860 -67.50 6.06 -42.53
CA LEU A 860 -67.53 7.28 -43.34
C LEU A 860 -68.24 8.41 -42.59
N GLN A 861 -69.37 8.11 -41.95
CA GLN A 861 -70.12 9.08 -41.14
C GLN A 861 -69.24 9.63 -40.01
N ARG A 862 -68.52 8.76 -39.30
CA ARG A 862 -67.58 9.16 -38.25
C ARG A 862 -66.43 10.00 -38.81
N VAL A 863 -65.84 9.67 -39.96
CA VAL A 863 -64.78 10.50 -40.54
C VAL A 863 -65.33 11.90 -40.86
N THR A 864 -66.47 11.96 -41.54
CA THR A 864 -67.03 13.22 -42.03
C THR A 864 -67.42 14.19 -40.92
N SER A 865 -67.63 13.74 -39.68
CA SER A 865 -67.91 14.65 -38.57
C SER A 865 -66.69 15.49 -38.13
N TYR A 866 -65.47 15.05 -38.47
CA TYR A 866 -64.22 15.74 -38.12
C TYR A 866 -63.59 16.48 -39.30
N THR A 867 -64.15 16.38 -40.49
CA THR A 867 -63.56 16.95 -41.71
C THR A 867 -64.10 18.35 -42.01
N ASP A 868 -63.25 19.20 -42.58
CA ASP A 868 -63.69 20.38 -43.32
C ASP A 868 -63.96 20.05 -44.80
N CYS A 869 -64.18 21.06 -45.64
CA CYS A 869 -64.46 20.81 -47.06
C CYS A 869 -63.24 20.28 -47.81
N ASP A 870 -62.02 20.71 -47.46
CA ASP A 870 -60.80 20.30 -48.14
C ASP A 870 -60.48 18.83 -47.82
N ALA A 871 -60.54 18.45 -46.53
CA ALA A 871 -60.40 17.06 -46.11
C ALA A 871 -61.51 16.16 -46.67
N TYR A 872 -62.75 16.65 -46.74
CA TYR A 872 -63.85 15.93 -47.39
C TYR A 872 -63.56 15.64 -48.87
N HIS A 873 -63.07 16.64 -49.63
CA HIS A 873 -62.71 16.44 -51.04
C HIS A 873 -61.61 15.39 -51.23
N VAL A 874 -60.62 15.36 -50.32
CA VAL A 874 -59.59 14.32 -50.30
C VAL A 874 -60.21 12.93 -50.14
N ILE A 875 -61.14 12.77 -49.19
CA ILE A 875 -61.83 11.50 -48.93
C ILE A 875 -62.68 11.07 -50.13
N VAL A 876 -63.48 11.97 -50.70
CA VAL A 876 -64.31 11.67 -51.87
C VAL A 876 -63.46 11.29 -53.08
N GLY A 877 -62.36 12.02 -53.31
CA GLY A 877 -61.40 11.69 -54.35
C GLY A 877 -60.78 10.31 -54.15
N ALA A 878 -60.38 9.98 -52.92
CA ALA A 878 -59.85 8.66 -52.57
C ALA A 878 -60.87 7.54 -52.77
N LEU A 879 -62.10 7.69 -52.29
CA LEU A 879 -63.17 6.70 -52.48
C LEU A 879 -63.51 6.51 -53.96
N SER A 880 -63.50 7.59 -54.74
CA SER A 880 -63.73 7.52 -56.19
C SER A 880 -62.62 6.79 -56.93
N SER A 881 -61.37 6.87 -56.44
CA SER A 881 -60.24 6.14 -57.03
C SER A 881 -60.38 4.61 -56.89
N VAL A 882 -61.04 4.15 -55.83
CA VAL A 882 -61.26 2.71 -55.55
C VAL A 882 -62.70 2.25 -55.84
N PHE A 883 -63.51 3.08 -56.48
CA PHE A 883 -64.94 2.84 -56.71
C PHE A 883 -65.21 1.48 -57.37
N GLU A 884 -64.45 1.13 -58.42
CA GLU A 884 -64.61 -0.14 -59.15
C GLU A 884 -64.25 -1.37 -58.31
N GLN A 885 -63.50 -1.19 -57.21
CA GLN A 885 -63.12 -2.27 -56.30
C GLN A 885 -64.15 -2.50 -55.20
N MET A 886 -65.15 -1.62 -55.07
CA MET A 886 -66.26 -1.74 -54.12
C MET A 886 -67.39 -2.58 -54.69
N THR A 887 -68.14 -3.25 -53.81
CA THR A 887 -69.40 -3.90 -54.22
C THR A 887 -70.47 -2.84 -54.49
N SER A 888 -71.43 -3.13 -55.37
CA SER A 888 -72.56 -2.23 -55.66
C SER A 888 -73.36 -1.87 -54.40
N LEU A 889 -73.53 -2.83 -53.48
CA LEU A 889 -74.16 -2.60 -52.18
C LEU A 889 -73.38 -1.55 -51.36
N ARG A 890 -72.06 -1.69 -51.25
CA ARG A 890 -71.21 -0.72 -50.53
C ARG A 890 -71.28 0.66 -51.17
N GLN A 891 -71.21 0.76 -52.48
CA GLN A 891 -71.32 2.05 -53.17
C GLN A 891 -72.64 2.75 -52.84
N GLN A 892 -73.75 2.01 -52.81
CA GLN A 892 -75.07 2.54 -52.45
C GLN A 892 -75.17 2.92 -50.96
N GLU A 893 -74.51 2.20 -50.05
CA GLU A 893 -74.50 2.52 -48.61
C GLU A 893 -73.71 3.79 -48.28
N LEU A 894 -72.63 4.08 -49.02
CA LEU A 894 -71.79 5.26 -48.77
C LEU A 894 -72.41 6.56 -49.31
N THR A 895 -73.16 6.49 -50.42
CA THR A 895 -73.73 7.67 -51.09
C THR A 895 -74.63 8.52 -50.16
N PRO A 896 -75.57 7.97 -49.37
CA PRO A 896 -76.40 8.74 -48.45
C PRO A 896 -75.60 9.50 -47.39
N VAL A 897 -74.45 8.97 -46.97
CA VAL A 897 -73.58 9.62 -45.97
C VAL A 897 -72.90 10.85 -46.58
N LEU A 898 -72.36 10.73 -47.80
CA LEU A 898 -71.79 11.87 -48.55
C LEU A 898 -72.84 12.96 -48.79
N LEU A 899 -74.05 12.55 -49.19
CA LEU A 899 -75.18 13.44 -49.40
C LEU A 899 -75.60 14.15 -48.12
N GLY A 900 -75.68 13.42 -47.01
CA GLY A 900 -76.02 13.94 -45.69
C GLY A 900 -75.03 14.99 -45.21
N TYR A 901 -73.73 14.73 -45.35
CA TYR A 901 -72.67 15.69 -44.99
C TYR A 901 -72.81 17.00 -45.77
N LEU A 902 -72.99 16.95 -47.09
CA LEU A 902 -73.14 18.15 -47.91
C LEU A 902 -74.41 18.94 -47.59
N LYS A 903 -75.55 18.26 -47.32
CA LYS A 903 -76.78 18.90 -46.84
C LYS A 903 -76.56 19.61 -45.51
N GLN A 904 -75.85 18.97 -44.58
CA GLN A 904 -75.51 19.56 -43.28
C GLN A 904 -74.60 20.78 -43.41
N ARG A 905 -73.51 20.70 -44.19
CA ARG A 905 -72.58 21.82 -44.40
C ARG A 905 -73.25 23.01 -45.08
N ARG A 906 -74.13 22.74 -46.05
CA ARG A 906 -74.94 23.77 -46.71
C ARG A 906 -75.87 24.47 -45.72
N ALA A 907 -76.51 23.73 -44.82
CA ALA A 907 -77.31 24.31 -43.73
C ALA A 907 -76.47 25.15 -42.76
N SER A 908 -75.19 24.81 -42.58
CA SER A 908 -74.21 25.60 -41.81
C SER A 908 -73.56 26.76 -42.59
N GLY A 909 -73.97 27.01 -43.84
CA GLY A 909 -73.51 28.15 -44.64
C GLY A 909 -72.25 27.92 -45.49
N SER A 910 -71.72 26.69 -45.54
CA SER A 910 -70.59 26.31 -46.40
C SER A 910 -71.07 25.42 -47.55
N THR A 911 -70.79 25.77 -48.80
CA THR A 911 -71.22 24.96 -49.95
C THR A 911 -70.29 23.79 -50.27
N CYS A 912 -69.14 23.67 -49.58
CA CYS A 912 -68.05 22.72 -49.92
C CYS A 912 -67.86 22.55 -51.43
N SER A 913 -68.02 23.64 -52.19
CA SER A 913 -67.86 23.66 -53.63
C SER A 913 -66.54 24.33 -53.92
N THR A 914 -65.67 23.70 -54.70
CA THR A 914 -64.49 24.38 -55.23
C THR A 914 -64.95 25.64 -55.97
N ASN A 915 -64.24 26.77 -55.82
CA ASN A 915 -64.47 28.02 -56.57
C ASN A 915 -64.24 27.88 -58.09
N SER A 916 -64.28 26.64 -58.61
CA SER A 916 -64.07 26.27 -60.00
C SER A 916 -65.27 26.68 -60.84
N SER A 917 -65.01 27.40 -61.92
CA SER A 917 -65.99 27.84 -62.91
C SER A 917 -66.65 26.72 -63.75
N ASN A 918 -66.39 25.44 -63.44
CA ASN A 918 -66.84 24.28 -64.20
C ASN A 918 -67.70 23.35 -63.33
N LEU A 919 -68.92 23.04 -63.80
CA LEU A 919 -69.89 22.20 -63.09
C LEU A 919 -69.37 20.77 -62.88
N SER A 920 -68.64 20.21 -63.85
CA SER A 920 -68.07 18.86 -63.76
C SER A 920 -67.04 18.72 -62.63
N THR A 921 -66.19 19.74 -62.43
CA THR A 921 -65.21 19.77 -61.35
C THR A 921 -65.88 19.88 -59.99
N CYS A 922 -66.93 20.70 -59.88
CA CYS A 922 -67.71 20.82 -58.65
C CYS A 922 -68.43 19.50 -58.31
N LEU A 923 -69.09 18.87 -59.28
CA LEU A 923 -69.76 17.58 -59.07
C LEU A 923 -68.78 16.47 -58.69
N TRP A 924 -67.62 16.43 -59.35
CA TRP A 924 -66.54 15.51 -59.01
C TRP A 924 -66.00 15.73 -57.58
N ALA A 925 -65.79 16.99 -57.18
CA ALA A 925 -65.33 17.30 -55.83
C ALA A 925 -66.38 16.93 -54.75
N CYS A 926 -67.67 17.12 -55.04
CA CYS A 926 -68.77 16.85 -54.11
C CYS A 926 -69.06 15.36 -53.92
N PHE A 927 -69.10 14.58 -55.01
CA PHE A 927 -69.54 13.18 -54.97
C PHE A 927 -68.60 12.22 -55.73
N GLY A 928 -67.72 12.74 -56.58
CA GLY A 928 -66.88 11.93 -57.45
C GLY A 928 -67.71 10.92 -58.26
N LYS A 929 -67.30 9.64 -58.25
CA LYS A 929 -68.04 8.57 -58.95
C LYS A 929 -69.37 8.17 -58.29
N PHE A 930 -69.63 8.58 -57.05
CA PHE A 930 -70.87 8.24 -56.32
C PHE A 930 -72.07 9.08 -56.77
N SER A 931 -71.83 10.13 -57.55
CA SER A 931 -72.87 11.00 -58.12
C SER A 931 -73.97 10.21 -58.85
N ILE A 932 -73.66 9.05 -59.45
CA ILE A 932 -74.62 8.19 -60.14
C ILE A 932 -75.76 7.65 -59.26
N TYR A 933 -75.54 7.56 -57.94
CA TYR A 933 -76.50 7.02 -56.98
C TYR A 933 -77.32 8.10 -56.24
N VAL A 934 -77.07 9.38 -56.50
CA VAL A 934 -77.78 10.49 -55.86
C VAL A 934 -79.07 10.79 -56.64
N ASP A 935 -80.17 11.15 -55.96
CA ASP A 935 -81.35 11.60 -56.69
C ASP A 935 -81.08 12.92 -57.43
N TYR A 936 -81.57 13.05 -58.66
CA TYR A 936 -81.34 14.22 -59.49
C TYR A 936 -81.84 15.54 -58.86
N GLU A 937 -82.99 15.49 -58.18
CA GLU A 937 -83.53 16.67 -57.46
C GLU A 937 -82.66 17.06 -56.27
N ASP A 938 -82.00 16.10 -55.62
CA ASP A 938 -81.04 16.38 -54.55
C ASP A 938 -79.75 17.01 -55.10
N LEU A 939 -79.24 16.54 -56.25
CA LEU A 939 -78.11 17.18 -56.95
C LEU A 939 -78.43 18.61 -57.35
N ARG A 940 -79.64 18.83 -57.90
CA ARG A 940 -80.13 20.16 -58.27
C ARG A 940 -80.34 21.08 -57.07
N GLY A 941 -80.82 20.53 -55.95
CA GLY A 941 -80.98 21.25 -54.70
C GLY A 941 -79.66 21.62 -54.03
N LEU A 942 -78.60 20.84 -54.25
CA LEU A 942 -77.29 20.99 -53.61
C LEU A 942 -76.23 21.77 -54.40
N ILE A 943 -76.32 21.82 -55.73
CA ILE A 943 -75.35 22.53 -56.57
C ILE A 943 -76.06 23.68 -57.30
N GLU A 944 -75.63 24.91 -57.04
CA GLU A 944 -76.19 26.09 -57.71
C GLU A 944 -75.81 26.10 -59.20
N GLY A 945 -76.79 26.28 -60.08
CA GLY A 945 -76.58 26.22 -61.54
C GLY A 945 -76.55 24.81 -62.14
N PHE A 946 -76.89 23.76 -61.36
CA PHE A 946 -77.00 22.39 -61.86
C PHE A 946 -78.13 22.27 -62.91
N GLY A 947 -77.79 21.74 -64.09
CA GLY A 947 -78.68 21.70 -65.27
C GLY A 947 -77.99 21.92 -66.62
N SER A 948 -76.66 22.05 -66.65
CA SER A 948 -75.86 22.07 -67.89
C SER A 948 -75.41 20.66 -68.31
N PHE A 949 -75.04 20.51 -69.58
CA PHE A 949 -74.55 19.25 -70.16
C PHE A 949 -73.04 18.99 -69.91
N GLU A 950 -72.38 19.84 -69.11
CA GLU A 950 -70.92 19.78 -68.88
C GLU A 950 -70.48 18.59 -68.01
N ALA A 951 -71.39 18.01 -67.24
CA ALA A 951 -71.10 16.93 -66.29
C ALA A 951 -71.77 15.59 -66.65
N LEU A 952 -72.18 15.41 -67.92
CA LEU A 952 -72.87 14.21 -68.41
C LEU A 952 -72.14 12.89 -68.04
N ASP A 953 -70.81 12.89 -68.09
CA ASP A 953 -69.97 11.72 -67.82
C ASP A 953 -70.03 11.23 -66.37
N LEU A 954 -70.49 12.06 -65.45
CA LEU A 954 -70.62 11.74 -64.02
C LEU A 954 -72.05 11.34 -63.63
N LEU A 955 -73.01 11.47 -64.54
CA LEU A 955 -74.42 11.15 -64.26
C LEU A 955 -74.76 9.71 -64.65
N SER A 956 -75.72 9.12 -63.92
CA SER A 956 -76.35 7.86 -64.31
C SER A 956 -77.32 8.07 -65.49
N ALA A 957 -77.60 7.00 -66.23
CA ALA A 957 -78.54 7.05 -67.35
C ALA A 957 -79.92 7.61 -66.95
N SER A 958 -80.37 7.29 -65.72
CA SER A 958 -81.61 7.82 -65.16
C SER A 958 -81.55 9.33 -64.92
N GLN A 959 -80.44 9.86 -64.38
CA GLN A 959 -80.24 11.30 -64.17
C GLN A 959 -80.11 12.06 -65.48
N VAL A 960 -79.41 11.48 -66.48
CA VAL A 960 -79.30 12.05 -67.83
C VAL A 960 -80.68 12.17 -68.49
N ALA A 961 -81.60 11.22 -68.27
CA ALA A 961 -82.98 11.32 -68.73
C ALA A 961 -83.74 12.48 -68.09
N GLN A 962 -83.55 12.70 -66.79
CA GLN A 962 -84.18 13.82 -66.07
C GLN A 962 -83.60 15.16 -66.53
N LEU A 963 -82.28 15.24 -66.75
CA LEU A 963 -81.62 16.39 -67.34
C LEU A 963 -82.17 16.69 -68.74
N ALA A 964 -82.26 15.68 -69.61
CA ALA A 964 -82.75 15.84 -70.99
C ALA A 964 -84.22 16.31 -71.04
N ALA A 965 -85.05 15.81 -70.12
CA ALA A 965 -86.46 16.19 -70.01
C ALA A 965 -86.66 17.64 -69.52
N GLN A 966 -85.80 18.12 -68.62
CA GLN A 966 -85.94 19.44 -68.00
C GLN A 966 -85.17 20.57 -68.71
N SER A 967 -84.15 20.24 -69.52
CA SER A 967 -83.25 21.20 -70.19
C SER A 967 -83.66 21.56 -71.63
N GLY A 968 -84.72 20.94 -72.15
CA GLY A 968 -85.16 21.11 -73.54
C GLY A 968 -84.30 20.38 -74.58
N ALA A 969 -83.35 19.52 -74.16
CA ALA A 969 -82.51 18.76 -75.07
C ALA A 969 -83.28 17.80 -75.98
N LEU A 970 -84.45 17.31 -75.54
CA LEU A 970 -85.35 16.52 -76.41
C LEU A 970 -85.79 17.28 -77.69
N ASN A 971 -85.70 18.62 -77.69
CA ASN A 971 -86.04 19.48 -78.81
C ASN A 971 -84.80 20.08 -79.51
N ASN A 972 -83.58 19.68 -79.12
CA ASN A 972 -82.32 20.20 -79.66
C ASN A 972 -81.41 19.05 -80.13
N ALA A 973 -81.18 18.98 -81.44
CA ALA A 973 -80.43 17.89 -82.08
C ALA A 973 -78.96 17.78 -81.62
N ASP A 974 -78.32 18.87 -81.21
CA ASP A 974 -76.93 18.86 -80.75
C ASP A 974 -76.83 18.37 -79.30
N LEU A 975 -77.76 18.81 -78.44
CA LEU A 975 -77.80 18.38 -77.04
C LEU A 975 -78.22 16.91 -76.89
N ILE A 976 -79.16 16.44 -77.70
CA ILE A 976 -79.57 15.03 -77.67
C ILE A 976 -78.45 14.11 -78.18
N ARG A 977 -77.59 14.58 -79.09
CA ARG A 977 -76.40 13.81 -79.50
C ARG A 977 -75.43 13.62 -78.34
N LEU A 978 -75.10 14.68 -77.61
CA LEU A 978 -74.26 14.58 -76.39
C LEU A 978 -74.85 13.59 -75.36
N VAL A 979 -76.17 13.56 -75.20
CA VAL A 979 -76.85 12.59 -74.33
C VAL A 979 -76.64 11.15 -74.82
N PHE A 980 -76.84 10.88 -76.10
CA PHE A 980 -76.64 9.54 -76.65
C PHE A 980 -75.16 9.13 -76.73
N ASP A 981 -74.24 10.08 -76.96
CA ASP A 981 -72.80 9.83 -76.92
C ASP A 981 -72.35 9.36 -75.53
N ARG A 982 -72.94 9.93 -74.46
CA ARG A 982 -72.73 9.46 -73.08
C ARG A 982 -73.33 8.08 -72.82
N LEU A 983 -74.48 7.78 -73.41
CA LEU A 983 -75.16 6.49 -73.27
C LEU A 983 -74.50 5.38 -74.11
N ASP A 984 -73.66 5.71 -75.10
CA ASP A 984 -72.96 4.75 -75.97
C ASP A 984 -71.65 4.20 -75.34
N GLY A 985 -71.72 3.85 -74.05
CA GLY A 985 -70.60 3.28 -73.27
C GLY A 985 -70.62 1.75 -73.19
N ASP A 986 -69.80 1.18 -72.31
CA ASP A 986 -69.65 -0.29 -72.15
C ASP A 986 -70.98 -1.01 -71.82
N ASN A 987 -71.96 -0.32 -71.25
CA ASN A 987 -73.30 -0.82 -70.91
C ASN A 987 -74.43 -0.18 -71.74
N ALA A 988 -74.15 0.23 -72.98
CA ALA A 988 -75.06 1.06 -73.79
C ALA A 988 -76.51 0.57 -73.87
N LEU A 989 -76.72 -0.75 -73.98
CA LEU A 989 -78.06 -1.34 -74.06
C LEU A 989 -78.86 -1.19 -72.75
N GLN A 990 -78.18 -1.30 -71.60
CA GLN A 990 -78.77 -1.11 -70.28
C GLN A 990 -78.99 0.39 -70.01
N ASP A 991 -77.99 1.21 -70.29
CA ASP A 991 -78.03 2.65 -70.08
C ASP A 991 -79.15 3.31 -70.92
N VAL A 992 -79.29 2.94 -72.20
CA VAL A 992 -80.41 3.41 -73.04
C VAL A 992 -81.77 2.93 -72.51
N GLY A 993 -81.85 1.69 -72.02
CA GLY A 993 -83.08 1.14 -71.43
C GLY A 993 -83.51 1.86 -70.15
N GLU A 994 -82.56 2.12 -69.24
CA GLU A 994 -82.77 2.89 -68.01
C GLU A 994 -83.13 4.35 -68.31
N PHE A 995 -82.43 4.97 -69.27
CA PHE A 995 -82.71 6.32 -69.75
C PHE A 995 -84.15 6.45 -70.25
N LEU A 996 -84.59 5.57 -71.16
CA LEU A 996 -85.96 5.61 -71.71
C LEU A 996 -87.02 5.37 -70.63
N THR A 997 -86.76 4.44 -69.70
CA THR A 997 -87.68 4.14 -68.59
C THR A 997 -87.82 5.34 -67.64
N ALA A 998 -86.71 6.01 -67.32
CA ALA A 998 -86.71 7.23 -66.51
C ALA A 998 -87.40 8.40 -67.22
N LEU A 999 -87.17 8.58 -68.54
CA LEU A 999 -87.79 9.62 -69.37
C LEU A 999 -89.33 9.47 -69.42
N LEU A 1000 -89.84 8.24 -69.50
CA LEU A 1000 -91.27 7.94 -69.46
C LEU A 1000 -91.89 8.25 -68.09
N ARG A 1001 -91.16 8.05 -67.00
CA ARG A 1001 -91.62 8.41 -65.64
C ARG A 1001 -91.64 9.92 -65.42
N THR A 1002 -90.64 10.66 -65.88
CA THR A 1002 -90.61 12.13 -65.73
C THR A 1002 -91.63 12.85 -66.62
N SER A 1003 -91.88 12.36 -67.84
CA SER A 1003 -92.90 12.93 -68.73
C SER A 1003 -94.34 12.78 -68.19
N GLN A 1004 -94.63 11.77 -67.36
CA GLN A 1004 -95.91 11.63 -66.64
C GLN A 1004 -96.09 12.65 -65.51
N VAL A 1005 -95.02 13.21 -64.95
CA VAL A 1005 -95.08 14.25 -63.90
C VAL A 1005 -95.32 15.64 -64.51
N CYS A 1006 -94.78 15.91 -65.71
CA CYS A 1006 -95.00 17.18 -66.44
C CYS A 1006 -96.42 17.32 -67.03
N SER A 1007 -97.24 16.26 -67.05
CA SER A 1007 -98.62 16.30 -67.57
C SER A 1007 -99.68 16.60 -66.50
N ARG A 1008 -99.27 17.00 -65.27
CA ARG A 1008 -100.18 17.31 -64.16
C ARG A 1008 -100.07 18.71 -63.53
N ASN A 1009 -99.45 19.67 -64.21
CA ASN A 1009 -99.62 21.10 -63.93
C ASN A 1009 -100.14 21.84 -65.15
#